data_AF-M0A6U2-F1
#
_entry.id   AF-M0A6U2-F1
#
_cell.length_a   1.000
_cell.length_b   1.000
_cell.length_c   1.000
_cell.angle_alpha   90.00
_cell.angle_beta   90.00
_cell.angle_gamma   90.00
#
_symmetry.space_group_name_H-M   'P 1'
#
loop_
_entity.id
_entity.type
_entity.pdbx_description
1 polymer ?
#
loop_
_entity_poly.entity_id
_entity_poly.type
_entity_poly.pdbx_seq_one_letter_code
_entity_poly.pdbx_strand_id
1 'polypeptide(L)'
;MATTGAIGGAVPSTTAADSLPTETDGDSVSMLVASLSSTAFQETDDENETVRHQNPDTYSEDDGDDELDQWLSSWLTGQLEESAIEISEGQYETANEYIDDEFEDRLGQYVAVAGETDGDESEAYEEAQQDQQNLSDSVAEYEETQDKYEAAREDGDDERARELARELGELSEEIGDLSQSIQSHYDVIAEATGTDLTTAIAAVEATNQSIQTDQEQIREAEFDETTIRITAVESTTVSFTTPLTATGEIETADGTPVADEPIRLNVGNQLLETETDDSGEFEFDYRPISIPAGETDLTVNYLPDSGSPYFGSETSIGIDVEQVEPTLTITSVDPETVAYNDTLGLEAELRAGEQEIDDVPLTVTLGEQDLGVASLNADDLVFDGAGTVPAAVPSGEQNLTVSLPFEARALESVTSETTITVTETETELSVAATQSKTNEDELNVTGDFTAAGSGVEGQSIQIAIDGTSFETVTTEGSGEFETTIAVPEDATGELEVTAVYSGDGTNLASAEATTAVSLPSASSSSSWLWLAGGGVLFVGIIGVGGGLYWYRSQQPAESPPSHRRDESPDIEEPTPSVDSEPAAESGSSLVQPLFSEATDRLDEGDTEGAVQTCYAAVRQSLESELDSAQATGYTYWEFYRLFESETDTSAITDSLRTVTQGYEQATFDVSGVSKHEAETILEHARNLCQKAESVPHN
;
A
#
# COMPACT_ATOMS: atom_id res chain seq x y z
N MET A 1 5.80 -53.20 46.37
CA MET A 1 4.62 -54.04 46.03
C MET A 1 4.44 -53.88 44.52
N ALA A 2 4.42 -54.91 43.68
CA ALA A 2 3.50 -56.05 43.63
C ALA A 2 2.06 -55.61 43.27
N THR A 3 1.41 -56.08 42.18
CA THR A 3 1.82 -57.14 41.22
C THR A 3 0.94 -57.17 39.95
N THR A 4 1.56 -57.44 38.78
CA THR A 4 1.02 -58.14 37.56
C THR A 4 -0.15 -57.55 36.76
N GLY A 5 -0.23 -57.76 35.44
CA GLY A 5 0.68 -58.54 34.57
C GLY A 5 0.28 -58.65 33.09
N ALA A 6 1.02 -59.51 32.34
CA ALA A 6 0.91 -59.74 30.88
C ALA A 6 -0.21 -60.76 30.52
N ILE A 7 -0.35 -61.39 29.32
CA ILE A 7 0.65 -62.02 28.44
C ILE A 7 0.11 -62.27 26.99
N GLY A 8 0.91 -61.94 25.96
CA GLY A 8 1.02 -62.63 24.65
C GLY A 8 -0.20 -62.70 23.68
N GLY A 9 -0.03 -63.05 22.39
CA GLY A 9 1.20 -63.23 21.60
C GLY A 9 1.14 -64.34 20.52
N ALA A 10 2.07 -64.27 19.56
CA ALA A 10 2.46 -65.27 18.53
C ALA A 10 1.83 -65.21 17.11
N VAL A 11 2.73 -65.23 16.12
CA VAL A 11 2.52 -65.39 14.66
C VAL A 11 2.36 -66.88 14.29
N PRO A 12 1.99 -67.21 13.04
CA PRO A 12 2.95 -67.98 12.24
C PRO A 12 2.99 -67.61 10.74
N SER A 13 4.20 -67.57 10.17
CA SER A 13 4.44 -67.56 8.72
C SER A 13 4.33 -68.97 8.13
N THR A 14 4.01 -69.12 6.83
CA THR A 14 4.31 -70.36 6.07
C THR A 14 4.54 -70.05 4.59
N THR A 15 5.51 -70.74 3.99
CA THR A 15 6.04 -70.52 2.63
C THR A 15 5.29 -71.31 1.55
N ALA A 16 5.17 -70.72 0.35
CA ALA A 16 5.01 -71.43 -0.93
C ALA A 16 5.76 -70.65 -2.02
N ALA A 17 6.25 -71.31 -3.08
CA ALA A 17 7.14 -70.69 -4.07
C ALA A 17 7.05 -71.32 -5.47
N ASP A 18 7.47 -70.53 -6.47
CA ASP A 18 8.05 -70.90 -7.77
C ASP A 18 7.19 -71.63 -8.83
N SER A 19 7.04 -71.01 -10.02
CA SER A 19 7.24 -71.62 -11.36
C SER A 19 6.83 -70.68 -12.53
N LEU A 20 7.79 -70.30 -13.38
CA LEU A 20 7.60 -69.85 -14.79
C LEU A 20 7.77 -71.08 -15.75
N PRO A 21 7.80 -71.04 -17.12
CA PRO A 21 7.98 -69.89 -18.04
C PRO A 21 7.32 -69.99 -19.49
N THR A 22 7.79 -69.10 -20.39
CA THR A 22 8.01 -69.22 -21.88
C THR A 22 6.88 -69.11 -22.94
N GLU A 23 7.05 -68.11 -23.84
CA GLU A 23 6.99 -68.14 -25.34
C GLU A 23 5.63 -68.39 -26.07
N THR A 24 5.37 -67.95 -27.33
CA THR A 24 6.16 -67.30 -28.42
C THR A 24 5.27 -66.54 -29.43
N ASP A 25 5.88 -65.69 -30.29
CA ASP A 25 5.40 -65.17 -31.61
C ASP A 25 4.11 -64.29 -31.66
N GLY A 26 3.93 -63.39 -32.65
CA GLY A 26 4.81 -62.97 -33.76
C GLY A 26 4.19 -61.91 -34.70
N ASP A 27 5.05 -61.05 -35.27
CA ASP A 27 4.80 -59.89 -36.16
C ASP A 27 3.94 -60.14 -37.44
N SER A 28 3.08 -59.17 -37.84
CA SER A 28 2.95 -58.67 -39.24
C SER A 28 1.88 -57.58 -39.47
N VAL A 29 2.28 -56.51 -40.17
CA VAL A 29 1.53 -55.30 -40.58
C VAL A 29 0.62 -55.50 -41.82
N SER A 30 -0.54 -54.79 -41.95
CA SER A 30 -0.98 -54.09 -43.21
C SER A 30 -2.40 -53.45 -43.20
N MET A 31 -2.55 -52.36 -43.96
CA MET A 31 -3.80 -51.60 -44.24
C MET A 31 -4.71 -52.21 -45.32
N LEU A 32 -6.00 -51.81 -45.36
CA LEU A 32 -6.86 -51.43 -46.53
C LEU A 32 -8.36 -51.45 -46.12
N VAL A 33 -8.99 -50.32 -45.75
CA VAL A 33 -9.63 -49.28 -46.61
C VAL A 33 -10.88 -49.73 -47.41
N ALA A 34 -12.06 -49.35 -46.88
CA ALA A 34 -13.34 -48.96 -47.51
C ALA A 34 -14.10 -49.86 -48.53
N SER A 35 -15.42 -50.06 -48.29
CA SER A 35 -16.47 -50.04 -49.34
C SER A 35 -17.94 -50.01 -48.81
N LEU A 36 -18.49 -48.80 -48.66
CA LEU A 36 -19.83 -48.37 -49.11
C LEU A 36 -21.13 -49.18 -48.77
N SER A 37 -21.92 -48.60 -47.85
CA SER A 37 -23.29 -48.07 -48.10
C SER A 37 -24.58 -48.93 -48.02
N SER A 38 -25.51 -48.36 -47.24
CA SER A 38 -26.97 -48.22 -47.47
C SER A 38 -27.95 -49.38 -47.23
N THR A 39 -28.74 -49.24 -46.15
CA THR A 39 -30.23 -49.20 -46.17
C THR A 39 -30.72 -48.56 -44.86
N ALA A 40 -31.63 -47.59 -44.94
CA ALA A 40 -32.30 -46.94 -43.80
C ALA A 40 -33.83 -47.21 -43.87
N PHE A 41 -34.66 -46.93 -42.86
CA PHE A 41 -34.43 -46.38 -41.51
C PHE A 41 -34.85 -47.46 -40.46
N GLN A 42 -35.39 -47.28 -39.25
CA GLN A 42 -35.91 -46.19 -38.38
C GLN A 42 -36.07 -46.82 -36.94
N GLU A 43 -36.42 -46.22 -35.80
CA GLU A 43 -36.96 -44.90 -35.40
C GLU A 43 -36.76 -44.68 -33.86
N THR A 44 -35.68 -44.02 -33.38
CA THR A 44 -35.53 -43.35 -32.06
C THR A 44 -34.11 -42.79 -31.94
N ASP A 45 -33.95 -41.49 -32.18
CA ASP A 45 -32.72 -40.73 -31.91
C ASP A 45 -33.04 -39.82 -30.70
N ASP A 46 -32.34 -40.00 -29.58
CA ASP A 46 -32.29 -39.01 -28.49
C ASP A 46 -31.08 -38.12 -28.80
N GLU A 47 -31.32 -37.02 -29.52
CA GLU A 47 -30.28 -36.17 -30.09
C GLU A 47 -29.66 -35.25 -29.03
N ASN A 48 -28.36 -35.47 -28.72
CA ASN A 48 -27.55 -34.52 -27.94
C ASN A 48 -27.09 -33.36 -28.85
N GLU A 49 -28.05 -32.51 -29.27
CA GLU A 49 -27.79 -31.31 -30.07
C GLU A 49 -27.24 -30.17 -29.19
N THR A 50 -25.91 -30.09 -29.06
CA THR A 50 -25.27 -28.84 -28.65
C THR A 50 -25.49 -27.77 -29.74
N VAL A 51 -26.35 -26.80 -29.46
CA VAL A 51 -26.83 -25.81 -30.44
C VAL A 51 -25.73 -24.78 -30.73
N ARG A 52 -24.87 -25.09 -31.71
CA ARG A 52 -23.61 -24.35 -31.96
C ARG A 52 -23.74 -22.86 -32.33
N HIS A 53 -24.90 -22.40 -32.76
CA HIS A 53 -25.21 -20.97 -32.89
C HIS A 53 -26.70 -20.76 -32.61
N GLN A 54 -27.01 -19.92 -31.62
CA GLN A 54 -28.36 -19.36 -31.44
C GLN A 54 -28.45 -17.97 -32.10
N ASN A 55 -29.66 -17.42 -32.18
CA ASN A 55 -29.90 -16.08 -32.74
C ASN A 55 -30.08 -15.09 -31.58
N PRO A 56 -29.26 -14.02 -31.45
CA PRO A 56 -29.23 -13.18 -30.25
C PRO A 56 -30.56 -12.48 -29.98
N ASP A 57 -31.31 -12.04 -31.01
CA ASP A 57 -32.65 -11.45 -30.84
C ASP A 57 -33.72 -12.41 -30.25
N THR A 58 -33.34 -13.65 -29.92
CA THR A 58 -34.20 -14.74 -29.45
C THR A 58 -33.52 -15.65 -28.41
N TYR A 59 -32.30 -15.32 -27.98
CA TYR A 59 -31.75 -15.89 -26.76
C TYR A 59 -32.36 -15.13 -25.57
N SER A 60 -32.30 -15.74 -24.40
CA SER A 60 -32.63 -15.11 -23.13
C SER A 60 -31.70 -15.73 -22.10
N GLU A 61 -30.62 -15.00 -21.85
CA GLU A 61 -29.78 -15.07 -20.66
C GLU A 61 -30.71 -15.11 -19.41
N ASP A 62 -30.51 -16.11 -18.55
CA ASP A 62 -31.34 -16.51 -17.37
C ASP A 62 -31.04 -17.98 -16.96
N ASP A 63 -30.72 -18.85 -17.94
CA ASP A 63 -30.50 -20.32 -17.77
C ASP A 63 -29.03 -20.74 -18.04
N GLY A 64 -28.12 -19.81 -18.38
CA GLY A 64 -26.76 -20.12 -18.86
C GLY A 64 -25.63 -19.61 -17.96
N ASP A 65 -25.93 -18.63 -17.12
CA ASP A 65 -24.95 -17.86 -16.38
C ASP A 65 -24.57 -18.61 -15.07
N ASP A 66 -25.56 -19.21 -14.39
CA ASP A 66 -25.39 -20.20 -13.31
C ASP A 66 -24.37 -21.33 -13.62
N GLU A 67 -24.30 -21.82 -14.87
CA GLU A 67 -23.38 -22.92 -15.27
C GLU A 67 -21.95 -22.40 -15.55
N LEU A 68 -21.80 -21.10 -15.84
CA LEU A 68 -20.51 -20.43 -16.05
C LEU A 68 -19.91 -19.96 -14.71
N ASP A 69 -20.73 -19.37 -13.85
CA ASP A 69 -20.45 -19.02 -12.45
C ASP A 69 -19.83 -20.21 -11.68
N GLN A 70 -20.56 -21.32 -11.58
CA GLN A 70 -20.10 -22.55 -10.93
C GLN A 70 -18.83 -23.14 -11.56
N TRP A 71 -18.56 -22.87 -12.85
CA TRP A 71 -17.33 -23.32 -13.50
C TRP A 71 -16.12 -22.42 -13.18
N LEU A 72 -16.32 -21.11 -13.15
CA LEU A 72 -15.30 -20.12 -12.80
C LEU A 72 -14.92 -20.24 -11.33
N SER A 73 -15.90 -20.25 -10.43
CA SER A 73 -15.73 -20.47 -8.99
C SER A 73 -14.98 -21.79 -8.69
N SER A 74 -15.41 -22.90 -9.31
CA SER A 74 -14.73 -24.19 -9.20
C SER A 74 -13.33 -24.23 -9.86
N TRP A 75 -12.98 -23.29 -10.72
CA TRP A 75 -11.64 -23.17 -11.29
C TRP A 75 -10.74 -22.34 -10.37
N LEU A 76 -11.22 -21.19 -9.88
CA LEU A 76 -10.53 -20.31 -8.91
C LEU A 76 -10.19 -21.08 -7.63
N THR A 77 -11.18 -21.72 -7.01
CA THR A 77 -10.99 -22.63 -5.85
C THR A 77 -9.92 -23.68 -6.13
N GLY A 78 -9.90 -24.24 -7.35
CA GLY A 78 -8.94 -25.26 -7.76
C GLY A 78 -7.52 -24.74 -8.03
N GLN A 79 -7.33 -23.43 -8.24
CA GLN A 79 -6.00 -22.82 -8.29
C GLN A 79 -5.48 -22.49 -6.89
N LEU A 80 -6.34 -21.96 -6.01
CA LEU A 80 -6.02 -21.77 -4.59
C LEU A 80 -5.59 -23.09 -3.93
N GLU A 81 -6.31 -24.20 -4.19
CA GLU A 81 -5.99 -25.55 -3.67
C GLU A 81 -4.63 -26.07 -4.16
N GLU A 82 -4.33 -26.02 -5.47
CA GLU A 82 -3.04 -26.51 -6.00
C GLU A 82 -1.88 -25.60 -5.56
N SER A 83 -2.08 -24.26 -5.50
CA SER A 83 -1.08 -23.33 -4.97
C SER A 83 -0.74 -23.61 -3.49
N ALA A 84 -1.77 -23.78 -2.64
CA ALA A 84 -1.55 -24.12 -1.22
C ALA A 84 -0.81 -25.45 -1.03
N ILE A 85 -1.05 -26.43 -1.92
CA ILE A 85 -0.33 -27.70 -1.95
C ILE A 85 1.14 -27.49 -2.34
N GLU A 86 1.44 -26.73 -3.40
CA GLU A 86 2.82 -26.48 -3.86
C GLU A 86 3.63 -25.66 -2.84
N ILE A 87 3.03 -24.70 -2.11
CA ILE A 87 3.68 -24.05 -0.94
C ILE A 87 4.08 -25.11 0.10
N SER A 88 3.18 -26.06 0.40
CA SER A 88 3.45 -27.13 1.38
C SER A 88 4.43 -28.22 0.89
N GLU A 89 4.70 -28.32 -0.42
CA GLU A 89 5.77 -29.14 -1.00
C GLU A 89 7.06 -28.32 -1.32
N GLY A 90 7.14 -27.05 -0.90
CA GLY A 90 8.32 -26.20 -1.05
C GLY A 90 8.61 -25.79 -2.50
N GLN A 91 7.58 -25.61 -3.32
CA GLN A 91 7.67 -25.25 -4.74
C GLN A 91 7.12 -23.83 -5.01
N TYR A 92 7.58 -22.83 -4.26
CA TYR A 92 7.07 -21.44 -4.27
C TYR A 92 6.93 -20.84 -5.69
N GLU A 93 7.94 -21.02 -6.54
CA GLU A 93 7.91 -20.62 -7.96
C GLU A 93 6.68 -21.20 -8.71
N THR A 94 6.32 -22.46 -8.41
CA THR A 94 5.19 -23.17 -9.03
C THR A 94 3.86 -22.89 -8.32
N ALA A 95 3.88 -22.61 -7.01
CA ALA A 95 2.69 -22.15 -6.29
C ALA A 95 2.18 -20.82 -6.86
N ASN A 96 3.10 -19.90 -7.18
CA ASN A 96 2.77 -18.60 -7.76
C ASN A 96 2.32 -18.76 -9.24
N GLU A 97 2.83 -19.74 -10.01
CA GLU A 97 2.31 -20.10 -11.36
C GLU A 97 0.82 -20.53 -11.39
N TYR A 98 0.19 -20.84 -10.25
CA TYR A 98 -1.24 -21.13 -10.18
C TYR A 98 -2.11 -19.90 -9.92
N ILE A 99 -1.55 -18.82 -9.38
CA ILE A 99 -2.26 -17.61 -8.91
C ILE A 99 -1.70 -16.33 -9.56
N ASP A 100 -1.44 -16.44 -10.87
CA ASP A 100 -0.84 -15.43 -11.76
C ASP A 100 -1.90 -14.62 -12.55
N ASP A 101 -1.48 -13.90 -13.60
CA ASP A 101 -2.33 -13.21 -14.57
C ASP A 101 -3.59 -14.00 -15.00
N GLU A 102 -3.53 -15.33 -15.21
CA GLU A 102 -4.71 -16.10 -15.62
C GLU A 102 -5.71 -16.27 -14.47
N PHE A 103 -5.29 -16.20 -13.20
CA PHE A 103 -6.20 -16.16 -12.06
C PHE A 103 -7.02 -14.87 -12.03
N GLU A 104 -6.37 -13.72 -12.11
CA GLU A 104 -7.01 -12.39 -12.12
C GLU A 104 -7.93 -12.20 -13.32
N ASP A 105 -7.47 -12.60 -14.52
CA ASP A 105 -8.28 -12.56 -15.75
C ASP A 105 -9.57 -13.40 -15.58
N ARG A 106 -9.52 -14.49 -14.78
CA ARG A 106 -10.68 -15.35 -14.45
C ARG A 106 -11.53 -14.83 -13.31
N LEU A 107 -10.96 -14.19 -12.29
CA LEU A 107 -11.70 -13.51 -11.22
C LEU A 107 -12.51 -12.33 -11.77
N GLY A 108 -11.91 -11.53 -12.66
CA GLY A 108 -12.64 -10.49 -13.41
C GLY A 108 -13.76 -11.05 -14.30
N GLN A 109 -13.60 -12.27 -14.83
CA GLN A 109 -14.70 -12.99 -15.51
C GLN A 109 -15.76 -13.49 -14.53
N TYR A 110 -15.40 -13.88 -13.31
CA TYR A 110 -16.32 -14.33 -12.27
C TYR A 110 -17.22 -13.18 -11.78
N VAL A 111 -16.63 -12.06 -11.37
CA VAL A 111 -17.32 -10.82 -10.96
C VAL A 111 -18.33 -10.36 -12.03
N ALA A 112 -17.92 -10.42 -13.30
CA ALA A 112 -18.76 -10.03 -14.44
C ALA A 112 -19.95 -10.97 -14.74
N VAL A 113 -20.01 -12.16 -14.13
CA VAL A 113 -21.06 -13.17 -14.30
C VAL A 113 -21.95 -13.27 -13.06
N ALA A 114 -21.37 -13.24 -11.85
CA ALA A 114 -22.12 -13.25 -10.58
C ALA A 114 -22.96 -11.97 -10.40
N GLY A 115 -22.36 -10.81 -10.69
CA GLY A 115 -23.04 -9.50 -10.70
C GLY A 115 -23.11 -8.78 -9.35
N GLU A 116 -23.80 -7.64 -9.34
CA GLU A 116 -23.77 -6.59 -8.29
C GLU A 116 -24.36 -6.98 -6.90
N THR A 117 -24.55 -8.27 -6.59
CA THR A 117 -25.17 -8.74 -5.33
C THR A 117 -24.24 -9.44 -4.35
N ASP A 118 -23.08 -9.92 -4.80
CA ASP A 118 -22.29 -10.93 -4.07
C ASP A 118 -20.79 -10.55 -3.99
N GLY A 119 -20.52 -9.25 -3.79
CA GLY A 119 -19.17 -8.66 -3.79
C GLY A 119 -18.23 -9.23 -2.73
N ASP A 120 -18.77 -9.54 -1.55
CA ASP A 120 -18.09 -10.14 -0.41
C ASP A 120 -17.34 -11.45 -0.78
N GLU A 121 -17.81 -12.20 -1.79
CA GLU A 121 -17.14 -13.42 -2.26
C GLU A 121 -15.94 -13.09 -3.16
N SER A 122 -16.08 -12.10 -4.06
CA SER A 122 -15.00 -11.72 -4.98
C SER A 122 -13.83 -11.03 -4.28
N GLU A 123 -14.11 -10.22 -3.26
CA GLU A 123 -13.08 -9.58 -2.43
C GLU A 123 -12.27 -10.66 -1.67
N ALA A 124 -12.94 -11.65 -1.09
CA ALA A 124 -12.28 -12.79 -0.45
C ALA A 124 -11.43 -13.67 -1.41
N TYR A 125 -11.77 -13.75 -2.71
CA TYR A 125 -10.93 -14.43 -3.70
C TYR A 125 -9.65 -13.65 -4.02
N GLU A 126 -9.73 -12.32 -4.08
CA GLU A 126 -8.60 -11.41 -4.34
C GLU A 126 -7.64 -11.40 -3.15
N GLU A 127 -8.19 -11.29 -1.94
CA GLU A 127 -7.45 -11.36 -0.68
C GLU A 127 -6.79 -12.74 -0.47
N ALA A 128 -7.50 -13.84 -0.74
CA ALA A 128 -6.93 -15.19 -0.65
C ALA A 128 -5.81 -15.44 -1.67
N GLN A 129 -5.91 -14.89 -2.89
CA GLN A 129 -4.83 -14.95 -3.89
C GLN A 129 -3.58 -14.25 -3.35
N GLN A 130 -3.76 -13.04 -2.84
CA GLN A 130 -2.68 -12.16 -2.44
C GLN A 130 -1.98 -12.61 -1.14
N ASP A 131 -2.74 -13.02 -0.12
CA ASP A 131 -2.16 -13.61 1.08
C ASP A 131 -1.45 -14.94 0.79
N GLN A 132 -1.89 -15.71 -0.21
CA GLN A 132 -1.14 -16.90 -0.65
C GLN A 132 0.19 -16.54 -1.33
N GLN A 133 0.26 -15.46 -2.12
CA GLN A 133 1.53 -14.96 -2.68
C GLN A 133 2.48 -14.53 -1.55
N ASN A 134 1.99 -13.70 -0.63
CA ASN A 134 2.76 -13.23 0.53
C ASN A 134 3.22 -14.41 1.42
N LEU A 135 2.36 -15.42 1.65
CA LEU A 135 2.72 -16.65 2.38
C LEU A 135 3.81 -17.44 1.64
N SER A 136 3.71 -17.57 0.31
CA SER A 136 4.71 -18.25 -0.53
C SER A 136 6.09 -17.61 -0.36
N ASP A 137 6.15 -16.27 -0.40
CA ASP A 137 7.38 -15.49 -0.33
C ASP A 137 7.96 -15.45 1.10
N SER A 138 7.15 -15.20 2.15
CA SER A 138 7.61 -15.24 3.56
C SER A 138 8.13 -16.64 3.96
N VAL A 139 7.53 -17.72 3.45
CA VAL A 139 8.02 -19.09 3.69
C VAL A 139 9.34 -19.35 2.95
N ALA A 140 9.50 -18.84 1.72
CA ALA A 140 10.77 -18.92 1.00
C ALA A 140 11.90 -18.13 1.71
N GLU A 141 11.62 -16.94 2.25
CA GLU A 141 12.60 -16.18 3.03
C GLU A 141 12.92 -16.86 4.39
N TYR A 142 11.93 -17.51 5.03
CA TYR A 142 12.16 -18.34 6.21
C TYR A 142 13.12 -19.51 5.89
N GLU A 143 12.94 -20.24 4.78
CA GLU A 143 13.89 -21.30 4.38
C GLU A 143 15.29 -20.75 4.08
N GLU A 144 15.43 -19.65 3.31
CA GLU A 144 16.76 -19.08 3.03
C GLU A 144 17.45 -18.61 4.33
N THR A 145 16.68 -18.07 5.28
CA THR A 145 17.18 -17.57 6.55
C THR A 145 17.51 -18.70 7.54
N GLN A 146 16.82 -19.85 7.44
CA GLN A 146 17.17 -21.08 8.14
C GLN A 146 18.51 -21.65 7.61
N ASP A 147 18.73 -21.64 6.30
CA ASP A 147 19.99 -22.07 5.66
C ASP A 147 21.17 -21.15 6.08
N LYS A 148 20.94 -19.83 6.17
CA LYS A 148 21.91 -18.86 6.76
C LYS A 148 22.21 -19.19 8.23
N TYR A 149 21.18 -19.53 9.01
CA TYR A 149 21.28 -19.85 10.45
C TYR A 149 22.10 -21.13 10.68
N GLU A 150 21.80 -22.22 9.97
CA GLU A 150 22.59 -23.46 10.07
C GLU A 150 24.07 -23.22 9.69
N ALA A 151 24.33 -22.43 8.65
CA ALA A 151 25.69 -22.06 8.25
C ALA A 151 26.44 -21.27 9.35
N ALA A 152 25.77 -20.31 10.00
CA ALA A 152 26.34 -19.57 11.14
C ALA A 152 26.67 -20.51 12.32
N ARG A 153 25.81 -21.50 12.61
CA ARG A 153 26.07 -22.53 13.63
C ARG A 153 27.23 -23.47 13.25
N GLU A 154 27.38 -23.84 11.98
CA GLU A 154 28.50 -24.70 11.53
C GLU A 154 29.87 -23.99 11.64
N ASP A 155 29.96 -22.71 11.27
CA ASP A 155 31.18 -21.91 11.43
C ASP A 155 31.45 -21.49 12.88
N GLY A 156 30.42 -21.51 13.74
CA GLY A 156 30.50 -21.18 15.16
C GLY A 156 30.39 -19.69 15.46
N ASP A 157 29.62 -18.96 14.65
CA ASP A 157 29.27 -17.56 14.87
C ASP A 157 27.99 -17.48 15.73
N ASP A 158 28.17 -17.75 17.03
CA ASP A 158 27.11 -17.72 18.05
C ASP A 158 26.39 -16.36 18.14
N GLU A 159 26.94 -15.28 17.57
CA GLU A 159 26.33 -13.94 17.57
C GLU A 159 25.38 -13.81 16.36
N ARG A 160 25.87 -14.05 15.13
CA ARG A 160 25.04 -14.00 13.92
C ARG A 160 23.94 -15.08 13.90
N ALA A 161 24.20 -16.26 14.47
CA ALA A 161 23.17 -17.30 14.61
C ALA A 161 21.97 -16.84 15.45
N ARG A 162 22.20 -16.00 16.47
CA ARG A 162 21.12 -15.45 17.32
C ARG A 162 20.38 -14.28 16.72
N GLU A 163 21.01 -13.53 15.81
CA GLU A 163 20.31 -12.55 14.99
C GLU A 163 19.34 -13.27 14.05
N LEU A 164 19.84 -14.24 13.29
CA LEU A 164 19.04 -15.05 12.36
C LEU A 164 17.91 -15.83 13.07
N ALA A 165 18.15 -16.34 14.28
CA ALA A 165 17.11 -17.01 15.08
C ALA A 165 16.01 -16.06 15.63
N ARG A 166 16.21 -14.74 15.58
CA ARG A 166 15.18 -13.71 15.82
C ARG A 166 14.48 -13.30 14.52
N GLU A 167 15.24 -13.14 13.44
CA GLU A 167 14.79 -12.96 12.05
C GLU A 167 13.76 -14.06 11.67
N LEU A 168 14.05 -15.32 11.99
CA LEU A 168 13.14 -16.47 11.84
C LEU A 168 11.96 -16.47 12.82
N GLY A 169 12.06 -15.76 13.94
CA GLY A 169 10.94 -15.57 14.87
C GLY A 169 9.91 -14.61 14.33
N GLU A 170 10.38 -13.48 13.80
CA GLU A 170 9.56 -12.44 13.17
C GLU A 170 8.84 -13.01 11.94
N LEU A 171 9.55 -13.70 11.03
CA LEU A 171 8.96 -14.43 9.89
C LEU A 171 7.97 -15.54 10.32
N SER A 172 8.26 -16.28 11.40
CA SER A 172 7.36 -17.32 11.91
C SER A 172 6.07 -16.76 12.54
N GLU A 173 6.04 -15.49 12.93
CA GLU A 173 4.86 -14.82 13.47
C GLU A 173 4.02 -14.27 12.30
N GLU A 174 4.65 -13.60 11.32
CA GLU A 174 4.01 -13.15 10.06
C GLU A 174 3.34 -14.31 9.29
N ILE A 175 4.06 -15.41 9.04
CA ILE A 175 3.53 -16.62 8.41
C ILE A 175 2.37 -17.21 9.22
N GLY A 176 2.40 -17.05 10.54
CA GLY A 176 1.34 -17.48 11.45
C GLY A 176 0.04 -16.70 11.24
N ASP A 177 0.13 -15.39 11.01
CA ASP A 177 -1.01 -14.50 10.82
C ASP A 177 -1.54 -14.55 9.37
N LEU A 178 -0.68 -14.54 8.35
CA LEU A 178 -1.07 -14.82 6.94
C LEU A 178 -1.83 -16.15 6.83
N SER A 179 -1.35 -17.19 7.50
CA SER A 179 -2.02 -18.50 7.54
C SER A 179 -3.39 -18.46 8.21
N GLN A 180 -3.67 -17.52 9.12
CA GLN A 180 -4.99 -17.33 9.73
C GLN A 180 -5.91 -16.52 8.81
N SER A 181 -5.37 -15.51 8.14
CA SER A 181 -6.08 -14.68 7.14
C SER A 181 -6.63 -15.53 5.99
N ILE A 182 -5.78 -16.31 5.32
CA ILE A 182 -6.17 -17.24 4.24
C ILE A 182 -7.27 -18.20 4.68
N GLN A 183 -7.23 -18.71 5.92
CA GLN A 183 -8.28 -19.59 6.45
C GLN A 183 -9.63 -18.85 6.61
N SER A 184 -9.61 -17.57 6.97
CA SER A 184 -10.81 -16.72 7.03
C SER A 184 -11.44 -16.55 5.63
N HIS A 185 -10.64 -16.13 4.65
CA HIS A 185 -11.10 -15.95 3.26
C HIS A 185 -11.59 -17.27 2.65
N TYR A 186 -10.91 -18.39 2.91
CA TYR A 186 -11.36 -19.72 2.48
C TYR A 186 -12.69 -20.15 3.11
N ASP A 187 -12.95 -19.86 4.39
CA ASP A 187 -14.25 -20.15 5.03
C ASP A 187 -15.37 -19.27 4.43
N VAL A 188 -15.08 -18.00 4.08
CA VAL A 188 -16.02 -17.11 3.36
C VAL A 188 -16.35 -17.65 1.97
N ILE A 189 -15.35 -17.95 1.14
CA ILE A 189 -15.52 -18.55 -0.19
C ILE A 189 -16.32 -19.85 -0.08
N ALA A 190 -16.04 -20.70 0.90
CA ALA A 190 -16.73 -21.98 1.07
C ALA A 190 -18.19 -21.85 1.55
N GLU A 191 -18.54 -20.86 2.40
CA GLU A 191 -19.95 -20.63 2.78
C GLU A 191 -20.77 -20.02 1.64
N ALA A 192 -20.18 -19.12 0.83
CA ALA A 192 -20.85 -18.50 -0.31
C ALA A 192 -21.05 -19.48 -1.48
N THR A 193 -19.97 -20.08 -1.99
CA THR A 193 -19.98 -20.98 -3.16
C THR A 193 -20.53 -22.38 -2.88
N GLY A 194 -20.33 -22.89 -1.66
CA GLY A 194 -20.51 -24.31 -1.35
C GLY A 194 -19.45 -25.23 -1.98
N THR A 195 -18.26 -24.72 -2.32
CA THR A 195 -17.08 -25.52 -2.68
C THR A 195 -16.45 -26.21 -1.44
N ASP A 196 -15.32 -26.90 -1.61
CA ASP A 196 -14.68 -27.70 -0.55
C ASP A 196 -13.17 -27.41 -0.46
N LEU A 197 -12.81 -26.31 0.20
CA LEU A 197 -11.42 -25.88 0.43
C LEU A 197 -10.70 -26.68 1.55
N THR A 198 -11.28 -27.78 2.04
CA THR A 198 -10.71 -28.56 3.16
C THR A 198 -9.27 -29.04 2.91
N THR A 199 -8.88 -29.31 1.65
CA THR A 199 -7.49 -29.66 1.32
C THR A 199 -6.55 -28.47 1.44
N ALA A 200 -6.96 -27.30 0.93
CA ALA A 200 -6.15 -26.08 0.90
C ALA A 200 -5.90 -25.57 2.33
N ILE A 201 -6.95 -25.50 3.15
CA ILE A 201 -6.87 -25.23 4.60
C ILE A 201 -5.84 -26.17 5.26
N ALA A 202 -5.94 -27.48 5.00
CA ALA A 202 -5.06 -28.47 5.62
C ALA A 202 -3.60 -28.42 5.10
N ALA A 203 -3.33 -27.80 3.96
CA ALA A 203 -1.99 -27.54 3.45
C ALA A 203 -1.37 -26.30 4.13
N VAL A 204 -2.12 -25.20 4.23
CA VAL A 204 -1.71 -23.98 4.96
C VAL A 204 -1.50 -24.28 6.45
N GLU A 205 -2.41 -25.02 7.10
CA GLU A 205 -2.24 -25.52 8.48
C GLU A 205 -0.94 -26.33 8.65
N ALA A 206 -0.57 -27.13 7.65
CA ALA A 206 0.61 -28.00 7.71
C ALA A 206 1.92 -27.21 7.57
N THR A 207 1.98 -26.23 6.66
CA THR A 207 3.12 -25.32 6.50
C THR A 207 3.37 -24.53 7.78
N ASN A 208 2.34 -23.86 8.31
CA ASN A 208 2.40 -23.11 9.57
C ASN A 208 2.83 -24.01 10.75
N GLN A 209 2.24 -25.21 10.88
CA GLN A 209 2.60 -26.16 11.93
C GLN A 209 4.06 -26.65 11.83
N SER A 210 4.61 -26.80 10.62
CA SER A 210 6.02 -27.15 10.44
C SER A 210 6.93 -26.03 10.92
N ILE A 211 6.66 -24.80 10.48
CA ILE A 211 7.46 -23.61 10.79
C ILE A 211 7.43 -23.30 12.30
N GLN A 212 6.27 -23.33 12.94
CA GLN A 212 6.17 -23.23 14.41
C GLN A 212 6.97 -24.33 15.14
N THR A 213 6.95 -25.57 14.62
CA THR A 213 7.69 -26.70 15.21
C THR A 213 9.21 -26.50 15.11
N ASP A 214 9.70 -25.95 14.00
CA ASP A 214 11.13 -25.67 13.81
C ASP A 214 11.56 -24.41 14.58
N GLN A 215 10.75 -23.35 14.63
CA GLN A 215 11.07 -22.16 15.42
C GLN A 215 10.98 -22.42 16.94
N GLU A 216 10.14 -23.32 17.43
CA GLU A 216 10.23 -23.82 18.82
C GLU A 216 11.59 -24.50 19.09
N GLN A 217 12.09 -25.33 18.16
CA GLN A 217 13.38 -26.02 18.30
C GLN A 217 14.57 -25.05 18.21
N ILE A 218 14.50 -24.04 17.33
CA ILE A 218 15.52 -22.98 17.23
C ILE A 218 15.54 -22.14 18.51
N ARG A 219 14.36 -21.76 19.03
CA ARG A 219 14.23 -21.01 20.29
C ARG A 219 14.82 -21.77 21.49
N GLU A 220 14.53 -23.07 21.67
CA GLU A 220 15.15 -23.92 22.72
C GLU A 220 16.68 -24.12 22.51
N ALA A 221 17.17 -24.00 21.27
CA ALA A 221 18.57 -24.27 20.93
C ALA A 221 19.50 -23.05 20.90
N GLU A 222 18.98 -21.82 20.98
CA GLU A 222 19.76 -20.57 20.98
C GLU A 222 19.55 -19.65 22.18
N PHE A 223 18.39 -19.72 22.84
CA PHE A 223 18.01 -18.74 23.87
C PHE A 223 17.73 -19.37 25.24
N ASP A 224 18.34 -18.80 26.27
CA ASP A 224 17.93 -18.97 27.66
C ASP A 224 16.62 -18.19 27.89
N GLU A 225 15.51 -18.91 28.12
CA GLU A 225 14.24 -18.30 28.59
C GLU A 225 14.46 -17.43 29.83
N THR A 226 13.91 -16.22 29.86
CA THR A 226 13.99 -15.31 31.03
C THR A 226 12.65 -15.12 31.73
N THR A 227 12.68 -14.51 32.92
CA THR A 227 11.52 -13.98 33.60
C THR A 227 11.89 -12.70 34.33
N ILE A 228 11.52 -11.57 33.74
CA ILE A 228 11.48 -10.27 34.41
C ILE A 228 10.42 -10.26 35.52
N ARG A 229 10.72 -9.65 36.67
CA ARG A 229 9.75 -9.42 37.77
C ARG A 229 10.00 -8.08 38.44
N ILE A 230 8.93 -7.38 38.79
CA ILE A 230 9.02 -6.14 39.58
C ILE A 230 8.96 -6.49 41.07
N THR A 231 10.04 -6.19 41.80
CA THR A 231 10.23 -6.57 43.20
C THR A 231 9.80 -5.46 44.16
N ALA A 232 9.90 -4.20 43.73
CA ALA A 232 9.48 -3.02 44.48
C ALA A 232 9.02 -1.87 43.57
N VAL A 233 8.12 -1.03 44.09
CA VAL A 233 7.75 0.27 43.51
C VAL A 233 7.66 1.31 44.64
N GLU A 234 8.10 2.55 44.43
CA GLU A 234 8.00 3.60 45.45
C GLU A 234 6.56 4.11 45.62
N SER A 235 5.80 4.18 44.52
CA SER A 235 4.38 4.57 44.47
C SER A 235 3.67 3.84 43.34
N THR A 236 2.38 3.53 43.51
CA THR A 236 1.49 3.09 42.43
C THR A 236 0.66 4.24 41.85
N THR A 237 0.48 5.34 42.60
CA THR A 237 -0.12 6.57 42.06
C THR A 237 1.00 7.42 41.47
N VAL A 238 0.90 7.73 40.18
CA VAL A 238 2.00 8.25 39.34
C VAL A 238 1.51 9.27 38.33
N SER A 239 2.41 10.13 37.83
CA SER A 239 2.13 11.12 36.77
C SER A 239 3.42 11.53 36.08
N PHE A 240 3.34 12.30 34.98
CA PHE A 240 4.56 12.80 34.32
C PHE A 240 5.52 13.53 35.28
N THR A 241 4.97 14.28 36.24
CA THR A 241 5.77 15.03 37.24
C THR A 241 6.16 14.18 38.47
N THR A 242 5.45 13.09 38.73
CA THR A 242 5.70 12.15 39.84
C THR A 242 5.91 10.74 39.26
N PRO A 243 7.13 10.42 38.79
CA PRO A 243 7.39 9.21 38.02
C PRO A 243 7.15 7.93 38.83
N LEU A 244 6.98 6.83 38.11
CA LEU A 244 7.14 5.50 38.67
C LEU A 244 8.63 5.19 38.80
N THR A 245 9.17 5.22 40.02
CA THR A 245 10.46 4.59 40.32
C THR A 245 10.21 3.15 40.75
N ALA A 246 10.78 2.19 40.02
CA ALA A 246 10.57 0.76 40.20
C ALA A 246 11.89 -0.03 40.19
N THR A 247 11.94 -1.08 41.01
CA THR A 247 13.04 -2.04 41.07
C THR A 247 12.55 -3.41 40.63
N GLY A 248 13.33 -4.11 39.81
CA GLY A 248 13.02 -5.45 39.33
C GLY A 248 14.22 -6.39 39.34
N GLU A 249 13.97 -7.65 39.00
CA GLU A 249 14.96 -8.72 38.83
C GLU A 249 14.75 -9.41 37.47
N ILE A 250 15.83 -9.83 36.80
CA ILE A 250 15.77 -10.72 35.61
C ILE A 250 16.58 -11.98 35.89
N GLU A 251 15.89 -13.13 35.88
CA GLU A 251 16.51 -14.47 35.98
C GLU A 251 16.20 -15.28 34.72
N THR A 252 17.09 -16.21 34.35
CA THR A 252 16.75 -17.31 33.43
C THR A 252 15.83 -18.33 34.10
N ALA A 253 15.15 -19.18 33.32
CA ALA A 253 14.24 -20.22 33.82
C ALA A 253 14.91 -21.20 34.82
N ASP A 254 16.23 -21.40 34.72
CA ASP A 254 17.03 -22.24 35.64
C ASP A 254 17.42 -21.51 36.96
N GLY A 255 17.04 -20.24 37.11
CA GLY A 255 17.35 -19.40 38.28
C GLY A 255 18.77 -18.83 38.30
N THR A 256 19.31 -18.49 37.12
CA THR A 256 20.57 -17.74 37.00
C THR A 256 20.26 -16.27 36.67
N PRO A 257 20.80 -15.29 37.41
CA PRO A 257 20.52 -13.88 37.11
C PRO A 257 21.18 -13.44 35.80
N VAL A 258 20.49 -12.57 35.07
CA VAL A 258 21.06 -11.79 33.95
C VAL A 258 21.80 -10.61 34.57
N ALA A 259 23.11 -10.68 34.71
CA ALA A 259 23.88 -9.86 35.66
C ALA A 259 25.09 -9.16 35.03
N ASP A 260 25.36 -7.92 35.45
CA ASP A 260 26.36 -7.00 34.86
C ASP A 260 26.09 -6.67 33.36
N GLU A 261 24.83 -6.73 32.89
CA GLU A 261 24.44 -6.52 31.47
C GLU A 261 23.63 -5.22 31.26
N PRO A 262 23.84 -4.49 30.15
CA PRO A 262 22.92 -3.44 29.71
C PRO A 262 21.61 -4.08 29.21
N ILE A 263 20.46 -3.49 29.56
CA ILE A 263 19.14 -3.99 29.16
C ILE A 263 18.26 -2.87 28.63
N ARG A 264 17.42 -3.22 27.64
CA ARG A 264 16.37 -2.36 27.12
C ARG A 264 15.01 -2.85 27.65
N LEU A 265 14.18 -1.90 28.10
CA LEU A 265 12.87 -2.15 28.68
C LEU A 265 11.83 -1.31 27.92
N ASN A 266 10.85 -1.94 27.26
CA ASN A 266 9.68 -1.19 26.79
C ASN A 266 8.65 -1.14 27.92
N VAL A 267 8.42 0.07 28.45
CA VAL A 267 7.55 0.34 29.60
C VAL A 267 6.35 1.16 29.13
N GLY A 268 5.20 0.50 28.96
CA GLY A 268 3.99 1.06 28.39
C GLY A 268 4.18 1.51 26.94
N ASN A 269 4.72 2.71 26.74
CA ASN A 269 4.96 3.35 25.44
C ASN A 269 6.38 3.94 25.30
N GLN A 270 7.31 3.62 26.21
CA GLN A 270 8.65 4.21 26.27
C GLN A 270 9.73 3.13 26.32
N LEU A 271 10.72 3.22 25.44
CA LEU A 271 11.94 2.44 25.51
C LEU A 271 12.90 3.08 26.52
N LEU A 272 13.22 2.36 27.60
CA LEU A 272 14.14 2.78 28.65
C LEU A 272 15.39 1.89 28.62
N GLU A 273 16.56 2.49 28.78
CA GLU A 273 17.85 1.79 28.93
C GLU A 273 18.28 1.78 30.41
N THR A 274 18.70 0.63 30.93
CA THR A 274 19.28 0.50 32.28
C THR A 274 20.31 -0.65 32.31
N GLU A 275 20.92 -0.95 33.47
CA GLU A 275 21.98 -1.96 33.65
C GLU A 275 21.62 -2.86 34.83
N THR A 276 21.80 -4.18 34.70
CA THR A 276 21.56 -5.14 35.80
C THR A 276 22.80 -5.31 36.69
N ASP A 277 22.59 -5.50 38.00
CA ASP A 277 23.70 -5.65 38.97
C ASP A 277 24.25 -7.09 39.07
N ASP A 278 25.21 -7.34 39.99
CA ASP A 278 25.81 -8.67 40.20
C ASP A 278 24.85 -9.75 40.75
N SER A 279 23.58 -9.40 40.94
CA SER A 279 22.46 -10.27 41.29
C SER A 279 21.28 -10.23 40.31
N GLY A 280 21.39 -9.48 39.21
CA GLY A 280 20.31 -9.31 38.21
C GLY A 280 19.23 -8.31 38.62
N GLU A 281 19.46 -7.50 39.67
CA GLU A 281 18.56 -6.42 40.09
C GLU A 281 18.76 -5.19 39.20
N PHE A 282 17.68 -4.52 38.79
CA PHE A 282 17.69 -3.30 37.99
C PHE A 282 16.71 -2.26 38.54
N GLU A 283 16.94 -0.98 38.25
CA GLU A 283 16.09 0.15 38.63
C GLU A 283 15.76 0.99 37.38
N PHE A 284 14.52 1.50 37.29
CA PHE A 284 14.09 2.43 36.24
C PHE A 284 13.12 3.50 36.77
N ASP A 285 13.11 4.65 36.09
CA ASP A 285 12.15 5.74 36.26
C ASP A 285 11.28 5.83 34.99
N TYR A 286 9.95 5.69 35.11
CA TYR A 286 8.99 5.85 34.02
C TYR A 286 8.09 7.07 34.23
N ARG A 287 7.83 7.84 33.15
CA ARG A 287 6.97 9.03 33.16
C ARG A 287 5.78 8.83 32.22
N PRO A 288 4.56 8.59 32.74
CA PRO A 288 3.35 8.52 31.92
C PRO A 288 3.18 9.73 30.98
N ILE A 289 3.03 9.49 29.67
CA ILE A 289 2.80 10.52 28.63
C ILE A 289 1.44 10.29 27.93
N SER A 290 1.32 9.22 27.13
CA SER A 290 0.15 8.95 26.28
C SER A 290 -0.73 7.79 26.78
N ILE A 291 -0.32 7.07 27.83
CA ILE A 291 -1.13 6.02 28.45
C ILE A 291 -2.40 6.61 29.11
N PRO A 292 -3.50 5.83 29.23
CA PRO A 292 -4.74 6.28 29.86
C PRO A 292 -4.56 6.76 31.30
N ALA A 293 -5.36 7.77 31.70
CA ALA A 293 -5.43 8.25 33.07
C ALA A 293 -6.34 7.38 33.96
N GLY A 294 -6.02 7.29 35.26
CA GLY A 294 -6.71 6.45 36.24
C GLY A 294 -6.10 5.06 36.45
N GLU A 295 -6.90 4.11 36.96
CA GLU A 295 -6.46 2.74 37.24
C GLU A 295 -6.16 1.99 35.91
N THR A 296 -4.89 1.61 35.70
CA THR A 296 -4.43 0.86 34.50
C THR A 296 -3.30 -0.10 34.85
N ASP A 297 -3.13 -1.18 34.08
CA ASP A 297 -2.01 -2.12 34.23
C ASP A 297 -0.89 -1.74 33.24
N LEU A 298 0.26 -1.32 33.77
CA LEU A 298 1.45 -0.93 33.00
C LEU A 298 2.30 -2.17 32.69
N THR A 299 2.36 -2.56 31.41
CA THR A 299 3.25 -3.62 30.93
C THR A 299 4.71 -3.14 30.87
N VAL A 300 5.64 -4.04 31.24
CA VAL A 300 7.09 -3.88 31.24
C VAL A 300 7.68 -5.09 30.50
N ASN A 301 8.24 -4.84 29.31
CA ASN A 301 8.83 -5.87 28.45
C ASN A 301 10.36 -5.77 28.46
N TYR A 302 11.04 -6.83 28.84
CA TYR A 302 12.48 -6.96 28.64
C TYR A 302 12.78 -7.29 27.17
N LEU A 303 13.57 -6.42 26.52
CA LEU A 303 14.02 -6.55 25.15
C LEU A 303 15.54 -6.82 25.12
N PRO A 304 15.96 -8.08 24.89
CA PRO A 304 17.37 -8.42 24.67
C PRO A 304 17.90 -7.85 23.35
N ASP A 305 19.22 -7.67 23.25
CA ASP A 305 19.88 -7.31 21.99
C ASP A 305 19.90 -8.48 20.98
N SER A 306 20.04 -8.15 19.68
CA SER A 306 19.92 -9.12 18.56
C SER A 306 20.90 -10.30 18.62
N GLY A 307 22.09 -10.12 19.18
CA GLY A 307 23.07 -11.19 19.44
C GLY A 307 22.97 -11.84 20.83
N SER A 308 22.07 -11.37 21.70
CA SER A 308 21.97 -11.79 23.10
C SER A 308 21.51 -13.25 23.25
N PRO A 309 22.09 -14.04 24.17
CA PRO A 309 21.63 -15.39 24.50
C PRO A 309 20.32 -15.43 25.27
N TYR A 310 19.78 -14.30 25.70
CA TYR A 310 18.55 -14.25 26.49
C TYR A 310 17.31 -14.09 25.60
N PHE A 311 16.24 -14.83 25.90
CA PHE A 311 14.91 -14.56 25.33
C PHE A 311 14.22 -13.41 26.07
N GLY A 312 13.32 -12.69 25.40
CA GLY A 312 12.52 -11.64 26.03
C GLY A 312 11.54 -12.18 27.07
N SER A 313 11.06 -11.31 27.95
CA SER A 313 9.96 -11.64 28.87
C SER A 313 9.20 -10.40 29.32
N GLU A 314 7.92 -10.57 29.69
CA GLU A 314 7.01 -9.50 30.09
C GLU A 314 6.54 -9.61 31.55
N THR A 315 6.12 -8.47 32.11
CA THR A 315 5.43 -8.41 33.40
C THR A 315 4.56 -7.14 33.48
N SER A 316 3.65 -7.04 34.47
CA SER A 316 2.70 -5.92 34.56
C SER A 316 2.60 -5.34 35.97
N ILE A 317 2.42 -4.01 36.07
CA ILE A 317 2.27 -3.26 37.31
C ILE A 317 0.94 -2.50 37.30
N GLY A 318 0.01 -2.85 38.20
CA GLY A 318 -1.20 -2.06 38.41
C GLY A 318 -0.88 -0.68 39.02
N ILE A 319 -1.17 0.39 38.29
CA ILE A 319 -0.91 1.80 38.64
C ILE A 319 -2.19 2.66 38.56
N ASP A 320 -2.10 3.87 39.10
CA ASP A 320 -3.15 4.89 39.14
C ASP A 320 -2.57 6.21 38.60
N VAL A 321 -2.91 6.54 37.35
CA VAL A 321 -2.28 7.63 36.60
C VAL A 321 -3.02 8.95 36.83
N GLU A 322 -2.41 9.87 37.59
CA GLU A 322 -2.90 11.25 37.74
C GLU A 322 -2.53 12.09 36.50
N GLN A 323 -3.55 12.61 35.81
CA GLN A 323 -3.37 13.51 34.65
C GLN A 323 -2.71 14.85 35.05
N VAL A 324 -1.88 15.40 34.17
CA VAL A 324 -1.17 16.68 34.34
C VAL A 324 -1.48 17.63 33.19
N GLU A 325 -1.85 18.87 33.49
CA GLU A 325 -1.94 20.02 32.56
C GLU A 325 -0.52 20.46 32.16
N PRO A 326 -0.06 20.26 30.91
CA PRO A 326 1.23 20.75 30.43
C PRO A 326 1.13 22.20 29.95
N THR A 327 2.26 22.80 29.60
CA THR A 327 2.36 24.12 28.97
C THR A 327 3.12 23.99 27.67
N LEU A 328 2.44 24.20 26.55
CA LEU A 328 3.02 24.35 25.22
C LEU A 328 3.28 25.83 24.93
N THR A 329 4.36 26.15 24.21
CA THR A 329 4.66 27.51 23.76
C THR A 329 5.47 27.48 22.48
N ILE A 330 4.89 27.97 21.38
CA ILE A 330 5.64 28.23 20.13
C ILE A 330 6.70 29.30 20.43
N THR A 331 7.97 28.99 20.21
CA THR A 331 9.13 29.85 20.50
C THR A 331 9.59 30.61 19.27
N SER A 332 9.50 30.01 18.08
CA SER A 332 9.91 30.60 16.80
C SER A 332 9.11 30.05 15.63
N VAL A 333 9.07 30.82 14.55
CA VAL A 333 8.50 30.44 13.24
C VAL A 333 9.36 31.09 12.17
N ASP A 334 9.93 30.30 11.25
CA ASP A 334 10.67 30.81 10.09
C ASP A 334 10.22 30.09 8.80
N PRO A 335 9.77 30.82 7.76
CA PRO A 335 9.62 32.28 7.70
C PRO A 335 8.30 32.78 8.33
N GLU A 336 8.32 34.00 8.91
CA GLU A 336 7.10 34.73 9.36
C GLU A 336 6.09 35.03 8.22
N THR A 337 6.42 34.72 6.96
CA THR A 337 5.62 34.99 5.77
C THR A 337 5.87 33.93 4.70
N VAL A 338 4.78 33.34 4.20
CA VAL A 338 4.75 32.15 3.32
C VAL A 338 3.76 32.34 2.15
N ALA A 339 3.94 31.60 1.07
CA ALA A 339 3.03 31.47 -0.07
C ALA A 339 2.52 30.02 -0.20
N TYR A 340 1.77 29.70 -1.26
CA TYR A 340 1.44 28.30 -1.59
C TYR A 340 2.72 27.48 -1.81
N ASN A 341 2.77 26.28 -1.22
CA ASN A 341 3.89 25.34 -1.29
C ASN A 341 5.24 25.86 -0.73
N ASP A 342 5.23 26.95 0.05
CA ASP A 342 6.37 27.32 0.91
C ASP A 342 6.38 26.45 2.18
N THR A 343 7.56 25.94 2.57
CA THR A 343 7.75 25.19 3.81
C THR A 343 7.77 26.08 5.06
N LEU A 344 7.34 25.53 6.20
CA LEU A 344 7.26 26.22 7.48
C LEU A 344 8.12 25.53 8.54
N GLY A 345 9.19 26.20 9.01
CA GLY A 345 10.00 25.76 10.14
C GLY A 345 9.43 26.28 11.46
N LEU A 346 9.27 25.40 12.45
CA LEU A 346 8.63 25.69 13.74
C LEU A 346 9.51 25.24 14.91
N GLU A 347 9.68 26.14 15.89
CA GLU A 347 10.27 25.82 17.19
C GLU A 347 9.16 25.94 18.26
N ALA A 348 9.07 24.99 19.20
CA ALA A 348 8.19 25.09 20.37
C ALA A 348 8.75 24.35 21.60
N GLU A 349 8.43 24.86 22.79
CA GLU A 349 8.72 24.20 24.07
C GLU A 349 7.44 23.58 24.64
N LEU A 350 7.45 22.27 24.94
CA LEU A 350 6.43 21.61 25.77
C LEU A 350 7.00 21.26 27.14
N ARG A 351 6.36 21.70 28.23
CA ARG A 351 6.82 21.45 29.60
C ARG A 351 5.69 21.08 30.55
N ALA A 352 5.95 20.15 31.46
CA ALA A 352 5.09 19.87 32.61
C ALA A 352 5.83 20.16 33.92
N GLY A 353 5.47 21.26 34.58
CA GLY A 353 6.15 21.74 35.78
C GLY A 353 7.50 22.39 35.50
N GLU A 354 8.60 21.74 35.90
CA GLU A 354 9.98 22.17 35.63
C GLU A 354 10.71 21.23 34.65
N GLN A 355 10.00 20.30 34.00
CA GLN A 355 10.53 19.25 33.12
C GLN A 355 10.04 19.45 31.68
N GLU A 356 10.96 19.41 30.71
CA GLU A 356 10.66 19.32 29.27
C GLU A 356 10.04 17.95 28.90
N ILE A 357 9.20 17.96 27.86
CA ILE A 357 8.55 16.78 27.25
C ILE A 357 8.97 16.75 25.77
N ASP A 358 9.77 15.76 25.42
CA ASP A 358 10.22 15.45 24.07
C ASP A 358 9.44 14.26 23.49
N ASP A 359 9.64 13.95 22.20
CA ASP A 359 9.15 12.75 21.50
C ASP A 359 7.63 12.52 21.65
N VAL A 360 6.86 13.60 21.46
CA VAL A 360 5.39 13.58 21.38
C VAL A 360 4.88 14.12 20.05
N PRO A 361 3.78 13.56 19.50
CA PRO A 361 3.12 14.10 18.32
C PRO A 361 2.31 15.36 18.68
N LEU A 362 2.44 16.40 17.84
CA LEU A 362 1.74 17.67 17.95
C LEU A 362 1.06 18.02 16.62
N THR A 363 -0.27 18.10 16.60
CA THR A 363 -1.07 18.55 15.44
C THR A 363 -0.75 20.00 15.11
N VAL A 364 -0.62 20.35 13.83
CA VAL A 364 -0.30 21.71 13.37
C VAL A 364 -1.29 22.20 12.32
N THR A 365 -2.21 23.08 12.71
CA THR A 365 -3.18 23.71 11.80
C THR A 365 -2.81 25.16 11.46
N LEU A 366 -3.16 25.58 10.24
CA LEU A 366 -3.02 26.94 9.74
C LEU A 366 -4.37 27.46 9.19
N GLY A 367 -4.96 28.40 9.91
CA GLY A 367 -6.31 28.90 9.65
C GLY A 367 -7.37 27.87 10.05
N GLU A 368 -7.90 27.16 9.05
CA GLU A 368 -8.89 26.08 9.19
C GLU A 368 -8.43 24.81 8.43
N GLN A 369 -7.11 24.64 8.22
CA GLN A 369 -6.48 23.53 7.47
C GLN A 369 -5.36 22.89 8.29
N ASP A 370 -5.20 21.57 8.21
CA ASP A 370 -4.02 20.88 8.73
C ASP A 370 -2.80 21.03 7.80
N LEU A 371 -1.59 20.88 8.36
CA LEU A 371 -0.31 21.01 7.66
C LEU A 371 0.58 19.76 7.71
N GLY A 372 0.16 18.71 8.41
CA GLY A 372 1.01 17.66 8.94
C GLY A 372 1.13 17.78 10.46
N VAL A 373 1.28 16.64 11.11
CA VAL A 373 1.66 16.55 12.51
C VAL A 373 3.16 16.48 12.64
N ALA A 374 3.69 17.04 13.71
CA ALA A 374 5.11 17.04 13.99
C ALA A 374 5.45 16.34 15.30
N SER A 375 6.49 15.51 15.26
CA SER A 375 7.15 15.00 16.44
C SER A 375 8.08 16.10 17.01
N LEU A 376 7.90 16.43 18.29
CA LEU A 376 8.74 17.42 18.97
C LEU A 376 10.10 16.83 19.35
N ASN A 377 11.18 17.30 18.72
CA ASN A 377 12.54 16.85 19.01
C ASN A 377 13.35 18.00 19.64
N ALA A 378 13.52 17.96 20.97
CA ALA A 378 14.03 19.07 21.78
C ALA A 378 13.18 20.37 21.63
N ASP A 379 13.67 21.32 20.83
CA ASP A 379 12.97 22.58 20.55
C ASP A 379 12.33 22.60 19.14
N ASP A 380 12.73 21.71 18.24
CA ASP A 380 12.35 21.70 16.82
C ASP A 380 11.12 20.78 16.57
N LEU A 381 10.15 21.26 15.79
CA LEU A 381 9.05 20.42 15.29
C LEU A 381 9.45 19.76 13.96
N VAL A 382 9.70 18.46 14.00
CA VAL A 382 9.93 17.65 12.81
C VAL A 382 8.58 17.11 12.35
N PHE A 383 8.03 17.72 11.30
CA PHE A 383 6.82 17.20 10.66
C PHE A 383 7.05 15.76 10.19
N ASP A 384 6.08 14.89 10.45
CA ASP A 384 5.84 13.66 9.70
C ASP A 384 5.22 14.02 8.34
N GLY A 385 5.86 14.97 7.66
CA GLY A 385 5.47 15.46 6.37
C GLY A 385 6.40 16.54 5.85
N ALA A 386 6.30 16.82 4.57
CA ALA A 386 6.69 18.13 4.09
C ALA A 386 5.64 19.11 4.65
N GLY A 387 5.99 19.94 5.64
CA GLY A 387 5.08 20.96 6.17
C GLY A 387 5.05 22.20 5.28
N THR A 388 4.17 22.26 4.27
CA THR A 388 3.95 23.47 3.44
C THR A 388 2.50 23.94 3.47
N VAL A 389 2.29 25.22 3.20
CA VAL A 389 0.94 25.82 3.11
C VAL A 389 0.15 25.28 1.89
N PRO A 390 -0.98 24.57 2.08
CA PRO A 390 -1.83 24.12 0.98
C PRO A 390 -2.66 25.27 0.39
N ALA A 391 -3.20 25.07 -0.82
CA ALA A 391 -3.92 26.10 -1.57
C ALA A 391 -5.15 26.67 -0.81
N ALA A 392 -5.83 25.82 -0.04
CA ALA A 392 -7.05 26.15 0.68
C ALA A 392 -6.85 27.01 1.95
N VAL A 393 -5.62 27.36 2.32
CA VAL A 393 -5.35 28.38 3.34
C VAL A 393 -5.57 29.77 2.73
N PRO A 394 -6.48 30.63 3.23
CA PRO A 394 -6.72 31.93 2.63
C PRO A 394 -5.51 32.88 2.78
N SER A 395 -5.24 33.73 1.77
CA SER A 395 -4.24 34.80 1.92
C SER A 395 -4.63 35.85 2.98
N GLY A 396 -3.66 36.30 3.79
CA GLY A 396 -3.87 37.25 4.89
C GLY A 396 -3.03 36.98 6.14
N GLU A 397 -3.39 37.60 7.26
CA GLU A 397 -2.93 37.19 8.59
C GLU A 397 -3.71 35.92 8.98
N GLN A 398 -3.02 34.80 9.18
CA GLN A 398 -3.62 33.51 9.56
C GLN A 398 -3.12 33.02 10.91
N ASN A 399 -3.99 32.39 11.69
CA ASN A 399 -3.60 31.73 12.93
C ASN A 399 -2.84 30.44 12.60
N LEU A 400 -1.63 30.29 13.12
CA LEU A 400 -0.95 29.01 13.20
C LEU A 400 -1.18 28.46 14.62
N THR A 401 -1.62 27.21 14.70
CA THR A 401 -1.99 26.55 15.95
C THR A 401 -1.22 25.24 16.07
N VAL A 402 -0.54 25.04 17.18
CA VAL A 402 0.10 23.77 17.54
C VAL A 402 -0.61 23.20 18.76
N SER A 403 -0.98 21.92 18.74
CA SER A 403 -1.70 21.26 19.85
C SER A 403 -1.17 19.88 20.20
N LEU A 404 -1.15 19.56 21.49
CA LEU A 404 -1.04 18.19 21.99
C LEU A 404 -2.44 17.57 22.03
N PRO A 405 -2.75 16.53 21.21
CA PRO A 405 -4.13 16.11 20.95
C PRO A 405 -4.75 15.18 22.03
N PHE A 406 -4.21 15.13 23.25
CA PHE A 406 -4.52 14.06 24.19
C PHE A 406 -5.81 14.26 25.00
N GLU A 407 -6.84 13.45 24.73
CA GLU A 407 -7.96 13.24 25.66
C GLU A 407 -7.74 12.05 26.60
N ALA A 408 -8.07 12.25 27.89
CA ALA A 408 -8.04 11.24 28.95
C ALA A 408 -6.72 10.45 29.14
N ARG A 409 -5.59 10.99 28.65
CA ARG A 409 -4.24 10.42 28.85
C ARG A 409 -3.52 11.05 30.04
N ALA A 410 -2.30 10.59 30.34
CA ALA A 410 -1.48 11.10 31.44
C ALA A 410 -1.12 12.60 31.33
N LEU A 411 -1.03 13.13 30.12
CA LEU A 411 -1.07 14.58 29.87
C LEU A 411 -2.49 15.00 29.44
N GLU A 412 -2.90 16.20 29.85
CA GLU A 412 -4.10 16.89 29.34
C GLU A 412 -3.76 17.59 28.02
N SER A 413 -4.73 17.72 27.12
CA SER A 413 -4.55 18.45 25.86
C SER A 413 -4.22 19.92 26.10
N VAL A 414 -3.34 20.48 25.26
CA VAL A 414 -2.90 21.88 25.33
C VAL A 414 -2.72 22.44 23.93
N THR A 415 -2.93 23.75 23.76
CA THR A 415 -2.85 24.44 22.49
C THR A 415 -2.04 25.73 22.63
N SER A 416 -1.18 26.01 21.66
CA SER A 416 -0.46 27.28 21.51
C SER A 416 -0.80 27.89 20.14
N GLU A 417 -1.17 29.17 20.13
CA GLU A 417 -1.51 29.91 18.92
C GLU A 417 -0.47 31.01 18.63
N THR A 418 -0.16 31.24 17.36
CA THR A 418 0.55 32.41 16.85
C THR A 418 -0.08 32.89 15.54
N THR A 419 0.47 33.92 14.90
CA THR A 419 -0.05 34.46 13.63
C THR A 419 1.07 34.60 12.61
N ILE A 420 0.87 34.05 11.41
CA ILE A 420 1.78 34.18 10.27
C ILE A 420 1.09 34.94 9.12
N THR A 421 1.87 35.43 8.15
CA THR A 421 1.31 36.08 6.95
C THR A 421 1.36 35.14 5.76
N VAL A 422 0.18 34.74 5.26
CA VAL A 422 0.04 33.97 4.01
C VAL A 422 -0.15 34.94 2.84
N THR A 423 0.65 34.79 1.80
CA THR A 423 0.66 35.68 0.63
C THR A 423 -0.03 35.05 -0.58
N GLU A 424 -0.64 35.91 -1.40
CA GLU A 424 -1.29 35.52 -2.66
C GLU A 424 -0.22 35.13 -3.70
N THR A 425 -0.36 33.93 -4.27
CA THR A 425 0.57 33.31 -5.20
C THR A 425 0.09 33.54 -6.63
N GLU A 426 0.97 33.97 -7.55
CA GLU A 426 0.59 34.13 -8.97
C GLU A 426 0.34 32.75 -9.63
N THR A 427 -0.76 32.67 -10.38
CA THR A 427 -1.29 31.44 -11.01
C THR A 427 -1.30 31.57 -12.53
N GLU A 428 -1.04 30.47 -13.26
CA GLU A 428 -1.21 30.40 -14.72
C GLU A 428 -2.33 29.42 -15.08
N LEU A 429 -3.36 29.90 -15.77
CA LEU A 429 -4.51 29.12 -16.26
C LEU A 429 -4.47 29.02 -17.79
N SER A 430 -4.72 27.82 -18.29
CA SER A 430 -4.75 27.45 -19.69
C SER A 430 -6.14 26.91 -20.06
N VAL A 431 -6.55 27.08 -21.32
CA VAL A 431 -7.77 26.43 -21.84
C VAL A 431 -7.68 26.20 -23.36
N ALA A 432 -7.98 24.98 -23.76
CA ALA A 432 -8.19 24.54 -25.13
C ALA A 432 -9.63 24.03 -25.29
N ALA A 433 -10.20 24.18 -26.47
CA ALA A 433 -11.52 23.63 -26.77
C ALA A 433 -11.56 23.13 -28.22
N THR A 434 -12.14 21.96 -28.44
CA THR A 434 -12.29 21.34 -29.76
C THR A 434 -13.67 20.71 -29.92
N GLN A 435 -14.22 20.76 -31.12
CA GLN A 435 -15.49 20.09 -31.41
C GLN A 435 -15.29 18.56 -31.36
N SER A 436 -16.19 17.86 -30.66
CA SER A 436 -16.14 16.41 -30.52
C SER A 436 -16.16 15.71 -31.89
N LYS A 437 -15.35 14.64 -32.00
CA LYS A 437 -15.26 13.83 -33.23
C LYS A 437 -16.41 12.82 -33.33
N THR A 438 -17.12 12.60 -32.23
CA THR A 438 -18.17 11.59 -32.06
C THR A 438 -19.56 12.22 -32.13
N ASN A 439 -19.72 13.44 -31.61
CA ASN A 439 -20.93 14.24 -31.71
C ASN A 439 -20.60 15.66 -32.20
N GLU A 440 -21.25 16.14 -33.26
CA GLU A 440 -21.01 17.51 -33.75
C GLU A 440 -21.68 18.59 -32.88
N ASP A 441 -22.58 18.22 -31.97
CA ASP A 441 -23.24 19.12 -31.02
C ASP A 441 -22.52 19.21 -29.66
N GLU A 442 -21.24 18.81 -29.56
CA GLU A 442 -20.42 18.82 -28.32
C GLU A 442 -19.04 19.46 -28.52
N LEU A 443 -18.51 20.08 -27.45
CA LEU A 443 -17.14 20.55 -27.33
C LEU A 443 -16.41 19.81 -26.20
N ASN A 444 -15.28 19.17 -26.51
CA ASN A 444 -14.29 18.80 -25.49
C ASN A 444 -13.51 20.06 -25.10
N VAL A 445 -13.50 20.40 -23.82
CA VAL A 445 -12.73 21.52 -23.24
C VAL A 445 -11.70 20.92 -22.29
N THR A 446 -10.43 21.21 -22.53
CA THR A 446 -9.32 20.79 -21.66
C THR A 446 -8.54 22.02 -21.19
N GLY A 447 -7.79 21.91 -20.10
CA GLY A 447 -6.88 22.97 -19.67
C GLY A 447 -6.01 22.55 -18.49
N ASP A 448 -5.16 23.49 -18.09
CA ASP A 448 -4.08 23.32 -17.13
C ASP A 448 -4.15 24.51 -16.13
N PHE A 449 -4.06 24.26 -14.82
CA PHE A 449 -4.03 25.29 -13.78
C PHE A 449 -2.85 25.08 -12.84
N THR A 450 -1.94 26.05 -12.82
CA THR A 450 -0.65 25.93 -12.12
C THR A 450 -0.37 27.12 -11.22
N ALA A 451 0.37 26.89 -10.12
CA ALA A 451 0.87 27.92 -9.22
C ALA A 451 2.30 27.58 -8.78
N ALA A 452 3.14 28.60 -8.56
CA ALA A 452 4.58 28.46 -8.27
C ALA A 452 5.42 27.68 -9.31
N GLY A 453 4.82 27.08 -10.33
CA GLY A 453 5.45 26.23 -11.35
C GLY A 453 5.02 24.76 -11.30
N SER A 454 4.17 24.37 -10.33
CA SER A 454 3.54 23.06 -10.21
C SER A 454 2.06 23.11 -10.56
N GLY A 455 1.44 21.95 -10.76
CA GLY A 455 0.00 21.78 -10.76
C GLY A 455 -0.67 22.30 -9.49
N VAL A 456 -1.98 22.52 -9.55
CA VAL A 456 -2.80 22.69 -8.34
C VAL A 456 -4.11 21.93 -8.45
N GLU A 457 -4.25 20.95 -7.58
CA GLU A 457 -5.42 20.09 -7.41
C GLU A 457 -6.56 20.72 -6.61
N GLY A 458 -7.76 20.15 -6.71
CA GLY A 458 -8.95 20.50 -5.97
C GLY A 458 -9.59 21.84 -6.36
N GLN A 459 -9.12 22.53 -7.41
CA GLN A 459 -9.50 23.91 -7.69
C GLN A 459 -10.72 24.03 -8.60
N SER A 460 -11.76 24.70 -8.14
CA SER A 460 -12.99 24.93 -8.92
C SER A 460 -12.79 25.95 -10.05
N ILE A 461 -12.66 25.47 -11.29
CA ILE A 461 -12.60 26.26 -12.51
C ILE A 461 -13.99 26.40 -13.14
N GLN A 462 -14.51 27.62 -13.24
CA GLN A 462 -15.79 27.89 -13.91
C GLN A 462 -15.60 28.03 -15.43
N ILE A 463 -16.33 27.23 -16.21
CA ILE A 463 -16.32 27.30 -17.68
C ILE A 463 -17.53 28.08 -18.16
N ALA A 464 -17.32 29.01 -19.11
CA ALA A 464 -18.33 29.87 -19.70
C ALA A 464 -18.26 29.88 -21.23
N ILE A 465 -19.42 29.95 -21.90
CA ILE A 465 -19.52 30.10 -23.36
C ILE A 465 -20.19 31.43 -23.70
N ASP A 466 -19.57 32.24 -24.57
CA ASP A 466 -19.97 33.60 -24.94
C ASP A 466 -20.30 34.49 -23.70
N GLY A 467 -19.53 34.31 -22.62
CA GLY A 467 -19.72 35.00 -21.33
C GLY A 467 -20.91 34.52 -20.49
N THR A 468 -21.49 33.36 -20.80
CA THR A 468 -22.51 32.69 -19.99
C THR A 468 -21.89 31.48 -19.28
N SER A 469 -21.83 31.52 -17.94
CA SER A 469 -21.37 30.40 -17.10
C SER A 469 -22.18 29.13 -17.41
N PHE A 470 -21.50 28.04 -17.74
CA PHE A 470 -22.11 26.76 -18.09
C PHE A 470 -22.00 25.75 -16.93
N GLU A 471 -20.78 25.51 -16.48
CA GLU A 471 -20.43 24.46 -15.49
C GLU A 471 -19.20 24.90 -14.68
N THR A 472 -18.90 24.14 -13.62
CA THR A 472 -17.64 24.25 -12.88
C THR A 472 -17.01 22.86 -12.87
N VAL A 473 -15.75 22.76 -13.28
CA VAL A 473 -14.93 21.55 -13.23
C VAL A 473 -13.87 21.73 -12.14
N THR A 474 -13.53 20.67 -11.43
CA THR A 474 -12.41 20.67 -10.49
C THR A 474 -11.14 20.41 -11.29
N THR A 475 -10.09 21.21 -11.12
CA THR A 475 -8.75 20.76 -11.51
C THR A 475 -8.38 19.61 -10.64
N GLU A 476 -7.95 18.53 -11.24
CA GLU A 476 -7.43 17.42 -10.49
C GLU A 476 -5.92 17.64 -10.24
N GLY A 477 -5.25 16.84 -9.41
CA GLY A 477 -3.79 16.74 -9.15
C GLY A 477 -2.82 17.74 -9.82
N SER A 478 -2.31 17.36 -10.99
CA SER A 478 -1.34 18.13 -11.78
C SER A 478 -1.87 19.49 -12.31
N GLY A 479 -3.10 19.86 -11.95
CA GLY A 479 -3.78 21.03 -12.45
C GLY A 479 -4.53 20.81 -13.76
N GLU A 480 -4.48 19.63 -14.37
CA GLU A 480 -5.29 19.34 -15.56
C GLU A 480 -6.80 19.32 -15.24
N PHE A 481 -7.61 19.59 -16.27
CA PHE A 481 -9.07 19.40 -16.24
C PHE A 481 -9.61 19.10 -17.65
N GLU A 482 -10.59 18.20 -17.77
CA GLU A 482 -11.43 18.02 -18.97
C GLU A 482 -12.92 18.08 -18.64
N THR A 483 -13.74 18.69 -19.52
CA THR A 483 -15.20 18.54 -19.54
C THR A 483 -15.73 18.53 -20.98
N THR A 484 -16.90 17.90 -21.20
CA THR A 484 -17.60 17.89 -22.49
C THR A 484 -18.89 18.72 -22.40
N ILE A 485 -18.92 19.84 -23.14
CA ILE A 485 -20.01 20.82 -23.10
C ILE A 485 -20.90 20.72 -24.34
N ALA A 486 -22.21 20.62 -24.13
CA ALA A 486 -23.20 20.63 -25.21
C ALA A 486 -23.31 22.01 -25.89
N VAL A 487 -23.17 22.04 -27.21
CA VAL A 487 -23.31 23.24 -28.05
C VAL A 487 -24.79 23.64 -28.13
N PRO A 488 -25.16 24.92 -27.88
CA PRO A 488 -26.54 25.36 -28.06
C PRO A 488 -27.03 25.24 -29.50
N GLU A 489 -28.24 24.71 -29.76
CA GLU A 489 -28.77 24.43 -31.12
C GLU A 489 -28.77 25.63 -32.10
N ASP A 490 -28.79 26.87 -31.60
CA ASP A 490 -28.76 28.10 -32.40
C ASP A 490 -27.32 28.65 -32.64
N ALA A 491 -26.28 28.05 -32.04
CA ALA A 491 -24.90 28.51 -32.10
C ALA A 491 -24.30 28.32 -33.51
N THR A 492 -23.77 29.39 -34.10
CA THR A 492 -23.15 29.33 -35.44
C THR A 492 -22.02 30.35 -35.59
N GLY A 493 -20.86 29.88 -36.06
CA GLY A 493 -19.69 30.72 -36.29
C GLY A 493 -18.54 30.38 -35.35
N GLU A 494 -18.04 31.37 -34.65
CA GLU A 494 -16.92 31.27 -33.69
C GLU A 494 -17.52 31.44 -32.29
N LEU A 495 -17.36 30.43 -31.43
CA LEU A 495 -17.76 30.46 -30.02
C LEU A 495 -16.56 30.83 -29.16
N GLU A 496 -16.76 31.73 -28.19
CA GLU A 496 -15.77 32.09 -27.17
C GLU A 496 -15.95 31.17 -25.94
N VAL A 497 -14.90 30.43 -25.57
CA VAL A 497 -14.88 29.56 -24.39
C VAL A 497 -13.88 30.13 -23.39
N THR A 498 -14.36 30.45 -22.19
CA THR A 498 -13.56 31.05 -21.12
C THR A 498 -13.54 30.14 -19.89
N ALA A 499 -12.36 29.89 -19.34
CA ALA A 499 -12.14 29.28 -18.04
C ALA A 499 -11.79 30.37 -17.01
N VAL A 500 -12.37 30.31 -15.81
CA VAL A 500 -12.20 31.31 -14.75
C VAL A 500 -11.98 30.64 -13.40
N TYR A 501 -10.87 30.99 -12.74
CA TYR A 501 -10.60 30.70 -11.34
C TYR A 501 -10.69 31.98 -10.52
N SER A 502 -11.40 31.96 -9.37
CA SER A 502 -11.66 33.19 -8.61
C SER A 502 -10.74 33.43 -7.41
N GLY A 503 -10.01 32.43 -6.94
CA GLY A 503 -9.15 32.52 -5.75
C GLY A 503 -9.88 32.74 -4.42
N ASP A 504 -11.22 32.81 -4.42
CA ASP A 504 -12.02 33.11 -3.21
C ASP A 504 -11.83 32.05 -2.12
N GLY A 505 -11.16 32.42 -1.03
CA GLY A 505 -10.88 31.51 0.10
C GLY A 505 -9.50 30.85 0.08
N THR A 506 -8.65 31.16 -0.91
CA THR A 506 -7.34 30.52 -1.10
C THR A 506 -6.17 31.50 -0.94
N ASN A 507 -4.95 30.98 -1.01
CA ASN A 507 -3.71 31.76 -1.17
C ASN A 507 -3.29 31.90 -2.65
N LEU A 508 -4.20 31.64 -3.59
CA LEU A 508 -3.94 31.66 -5.02
C LEU A 508 -4.65 32.84 -5.69
N ALA A 509 -3.96 33.49 -6.63
CA ALA A 509 -4.51 34.60 -7.40
C ALA A 509 -5.66 34.13 -8.31
N SER A 510 -6.56 35.06 -8.66
CA SER A 510 -7.59 34.79 -9.67
C SER A 510 -7.01 34.75 -11.09
N ALA A 511 -7.52 33.85 -11.93
CA ALA A 511 -7.04 33.62 -13.29
C ALA A 511 -8.21 33.53 -14.29
N GLU A 512 -7.97 33.97 -15.53
CA GLU A 512 -8.93 33.91 -16.64
C GLU A 512 -8.18 33.52 -17.93
N ALA A 513 -8.65 32.46 -18.60
CA ALA A 513 -8.12 32.00 -19.88
C ALA A 513 -9.25 31.91 -20.92
N THR A 514 -8.96 32.23 -22.18
CA THR A 514 -9.98 32.28 -23.25
C THR A 514 -9.47 31.67 -24.54
N THR A 515 -10.30 30.83 -25.15
CA THR A 515 -10.05 30.19 -26.45
C THR A 515 -11.28 30.30 -27.36
N ALA A 516 -11.14 29.97 -28.65
CA ALA A 516 -12.19 30.18 -29.65
C ALA A 516 -12.36 28.98 -30.59
N VAL A 517 -13.59 28.45 -30.68
CA VAL A 517 -13.93 27.29 -31.51
C VAL A 517 -14.74 27.71 -32.72
N SER A 518 -14.23 27.40 -33.93
CA SER A 518 -14.95 27.61 -35.20
C SER A 518 -15.87 26.43 -35.51
N LEU A 519 -17.17 26.60 -35.29
CA LEU A 519 -18.20 25.62 -35.65
C LEU A 519 -18.41 25.52 -37.18
N PRO A 520 -18.65 24.31 -37.73
CA PRO A 520 -18.92 24.11 -39.14
C PRO A 520 -20.25 24.75 -39.55
N SER A 521 -20.19 25.85 -40.29
CA SER A 521 -21.40 26.53 -40.80
C SER A 521 -22.26 25.58 -41.64
N ALA A 522 -23.48 25.28 -41.18
CA ALA A 522 -24.43 24.33 -41.78
C ALA A 522 -24.66 24.55 -43.29
N SER A 523 -23.83 23.89 -44.12
CA SER A 523 -23.78 24.17 -45.55
C SER A 523 -24.92 23.48 -46.27
N SER A 524 -25.98 24.24 -46.58
CA SER A 524 -27.19 23.72 -47.24
C SER A 524 -26.82 22.88 -48.49
N SER A 525 -27.24 21.61 -48.49
CA SER A 525 -26.77 20.55 -49.40
C SER A 525 -27.29 20.67 -50.85
N SER A 526 -26.93 21.78 -51.50
CA SER A 526 -27.32 22.14 -52.87
C SER A 526 -26.48 21.41 -53.93
N SER A 527 -26.53 20.08 -53.90
CA SER A 527 -25.80 19.18 -54.82
C SER A 527 -26.23 19.31 -56.29
N TRP A 528 -25.70 20.30 -57.01
CA TRP A 528 -25.54 20.25 -58.46
C TRP A 528 -24.39 21.11 -59.02
N LEU A 529 -23.90 20.65 -60.18
CA LEU A 529 -22.82 21.15 -61.04
C LEU A 529 -22.86 22.69 -61.28
N TRP A 530 -21.76 23.37 -61.61
CA TRP A 530 -20.91 23.12 -62.79
C TRP A 530 -19.44 23.56 -62.70
N LEU A 531 -18.62 22.91 -63.53
CA LEU A 531 -17.32 23.42 -64.00
C LEU A 531 -17.47 24.76 -64.73
N ALA A 532 -16.70 25.79 -64.35
CA ALA A 532 -15.65 26.42 -65.20
C ALA A 532 -15.25 27.86 -64.78
N GLY A 533 -14.03 28.00 -64.24
CA GLY A 533 -13.10 29.09 -64.57
C GLY A 533 -13.39 30.53 -64.12
N GLY A 534 -12.53 31.08 -63.27
CA GLY A 534 -12.48 32.51 -62.97
C GLY A 534 -12.06 32.80 -61.52
N GLY A 535 -10.76 32.72 -61.23
CA GLY A 535 -10.25 32.96 -59.88
C GLY A 535 -10.16 34.44 -59.52
N VAL A 536 -10.29 34.72 -58.22
CA VAL A 536 -9.91 35.99 -57.57
C VAL A 536 -9.11 35.61 -56.32
N LEU A 537 -7.99 36.30 -56.08
CA LEU A 537 -7.25 36.17 -54.81
C LEU A 537 -8.08 36.75 -53.67
N PHE A 538 -8.12 36.04 -52.54
CA PHE A 538 -8.09 36.69 -51.23
C PHE A 538 -6.95 36.12 -50.40
N VAL A 539 -6.35 36.97 -49.58
CA VAL A 539 -5.23 36.64 -48.71
C VAL A 539 -5.78 36.46 -47.30
N GLY A 540 -5.63 35.25 -46.75
CA GLY A 540 -5.75 34.95 -45.33
C GLY A 540 -4.43 34.32 -44.88
N ILE A 541 -3.95 34.70 -43.70
CA ILE A 541 -2.70 34.19 -43.13
C ILE A 541 -3.05 33.12 -42.11
N ILE A 542 -2.57 31.91 -42.34
CA ILE A 542 -2.32 30.91 -41.29
C ILE A 542 -0.82 30.65 -41.32
N GLY A 543 -0.19 30.50 -40.15
CA GLY A 543 1.24 30.23 -40.04
C GLY A 543 1.57 28.74 -40.26
N VAL A 544 2.80 28.36 -39.92
CA VAL A 544 3.18 27.08 -39.27
C VAL A 544 4.71 27.04 -39.08
N GLY A 545 5.12 26.90 -37.81
CA GLY A 545 6.18 26.04 -37.25
C GLY A 545 7.55 25.78 -37.91
N GLY A 546 8.34 24.97 -37.17
CA GLY A 546 9.30 24.02 -37.76
C GLY A 546 10.73 24.49 -38.01
N GLY A 547 11.51 24.72 -36.95
CA GLY A 547 12.93 25.09 -37.01
C GLY A 547 13.96 23.95 -37.13
N LEU A 548 13.60 22.75 -37.61
CA LEU A 548 14.51 21.59 -37.63
C LEU A 548 15.61 21.74 -38.70
N TYR A 549 16.87 21.95 -38.26
CA TYR A 549 18.02 22.15 -39.15
C TYR A 549 18.99 20.97 -39.12
N TRP A 550 19.05 20.19 -40.20
CA TRP A 550 20.07 19.18 -40.42
C TRP A 550 20.80 19.39 -41.75
N TYR A 551 22.11 19.63 -41.71
CA TYR A 551 22.93 19.61 -42.93
C TYR A 551 24.29 18.93 -42.70
N ARG A 552 24.46 17.76 -43.34
CA ARG A 552 25.66 16.93 -43.26
C ARG A 552 26.59 17.22 -44.43
N SER A 553 27.84 17.59 -44.15
CA SER A 553 28.93 17.60 -45.13
C SER A 553 30.23 17.08 -44.49
N GLN A 554 31.20 16.66 -45.31
CA GLN A 554 32.24 15.70 -44.90
C GLN A 554 33.68 16.20 -45.11
N GLN A 555 34.58 15.72 -44.23
CA GLN A 555 36.02 15.48 -44.48
C GLN A 555 36.97 16.69 -44.65
N PRO A 556 38.30 16.52 -44.46
CA PRO A 556 39.00 15.59 -43.56
C PRO A 556 40.25 16.18 -42.83
N ALA A 557 40.76 15.40 -41.87
CA ALA A 557 42.16 15.36 -41.38
C ALA A 557 42.80 16.60 -40.72
N GLU A 558 43.34 16.42 -39.50
CA GLU A 558 44.80 16.33 -39.27
C GLU A 558 45.13 15.83 -37.83
N SER A 559 46.26 15.14 -37.70
CA SER A 559 46.98 14.79 -36.45
C SER A 559 48.47 15.06 -36.74
N PRO A 560 49.44 15.08 -35.78
CA PRO A 560 49.48 14.55 -34.39
C PRO A 560 50.13 15.65 -33.45
N PRO A 561 50.97 15.42 -32.39
CA PRO A 561 51.47 14.18 -31.76
C PRO A 561 51.68 14.12 -30.21
N SER A 562 51.45 12.92 -29.68
CA SER A 562 52.20 12.16 -28.64
C SER A 562 53.04 12.83 -27.54
N HIS A 563 52.77 12.40 -26.30
CA HIS A 563 53.71 11.83 -25.30
C HIS A 563 52.90 10.74 -24.56
N ARG A 564 53.27 9.44 -24.44
CA ARG A 564 54.42 8.76 -23.81
C ARG A 564 54.70 9.20 -22.35
N ARG A 565 54.98 8.32 -21.40
CA ARG A 565 54.81 6.86 -21.17
C ARG A 565 55.37 6.61 -19.75
N ASP A 566 54.83 5.65 -18.99
CA ASP A 566 55.48 4.71 -18.03
C ASP A 566 54.42 4.29 -16.97
N GLU A 567 54.41 3.11 -16.34
CA GLU A 567 54.86 1.75 -16.71
C GLU A 567 54.09 0.73 -15.81
N SER A 568 53.87 -0.52 -16.26
CA SER A 568 53.14 -1.58 -15.50
C SER A 568 53.99 -2.15 -14.33
N PRO A 569 53.44 -2.87 -13.32
CA PRO A 569 52.81 -4.19 -13.54
C PRO A 569 51.57 -4.54 -12.70
N ASP A 570 50.56 -5.07 -13.40
CA ASP A 570 50.10 -6.47 -13.33
C ASP A 570 49.90 -7.17 -11.96
N ILE A 571 48.63 -7.47 -11.64
CA ILE A 571 48.19 -8.79 -11.13
C ILE A 571 47.00 -9.21 -12.01
N GLU A 572 46.96 -10.48 -12.44
CA GLU A 572 45.94 -11.04 -13.36
C GLU A 572 44.89 -11.87 -12.59
N GLU A 573 43.60 -11.60 -12.88
CA GLU A 573 42.45 -12.55 -12.93
C GLU A 573 42.03 -13.31 -11.63
N PRO A 574 40.79 -13.84 -11.55
CA PRO A 574 39.78 -14.00 -12.61
C PRO A 574 38.44 -13.27 -12.42
N THR A 575 37.70 -13.16 -13.53
CA THR A 575 36.27 -12.84 -13.59
C THR A 575 35.40 -14.09 -13.45
N PRO A 576 34.25 -14.04 -12.77
CA PRO A 576 33.04 -14.73 -13.21
C PRO A 576 32.30 -13.92 -14.28
N SER A 577 31.42 -14.56 -15.04
CA SER A 577 30.43 -13.91 -15.91
C SER A 577 29.04 -14.30 -15.44
N VAL A 578 28.19 -13.30 -15.21
CA VAL A 578 26.72 -13.33 -15.23
C VAL A 578 26.39 -12.02 -15.98
N ASP A 579 25.65 -11.97 -17.09
CA ASP A 579 24.28 -12.43 -17.36
C ASP A 579 23.26 -11.82 -16.39
N SER A 580 22.11 -11.41 -16.93
CA SER A 580 21.28 -10.34 -16.38
C SER A 580 20.59 -10.68 -15.05
N GLU A 581 20.52 -9.68 -14.18
CA GLU A 581 19.40 -9.52 -13.24
C GLU A 581 18.07 -9.43 -14.01
N PRO A 582 17.00 -10.14 -13.60
CA PRO A 582 15.63 -9.62 -13.72
C PRO A 582 15.44 -8.47 -12.72
N ALA A 583 14.45 -7.60 -12.96
CA ALA A 583 14.12 -6.52 -12.03
C ALA A 583 13.26 -7.05 -10.86
N ALA A 584 13.12 -6.24 -9.81
CA ALA A 584 12.13 -6.47 -8.76
C ALA A 584 10.75 -5.98 -9.23
N GLU A 585 9.72 -6.81 -9.03
CA GLU A 585 8.31 -6.49 -9.26
C GLU A 585 7.58 -6.93 -7.98
N SER A 586 7.56 -6.05 -6.97
CA SER A 586 7.16 -6.36 -5.57
C SER A 586 6.39 -5.19 -4.93
N GLY A 587 5.55 -4.52 -5.73
CA GLY A 587 4.79 -3.33 -5.32
C GLY A 587 3.39 -3.65 -4.79
N SER A 588 2.54 -4.24 -5.64
CA SER A 588 1.10 -4.39 -5.38
C SER A 588 0.70 -5.45 -4.34
N SER A 589 1.53 -6.46 -4.03
CA SER A 589 1.08 -7.64 -3.24
C SER A 589 0.69 -7.34 -1.79
N LEU A 590 0.92 -6.14 -1.28
CA LEU A 590 0.58 -5.71 0.07
C LEU A 590 -0.56 -4.68 0.11
N VAL A 591 -1.18 -4.35 -1.02
CA VAL A 591 -2.14 -3.24 -1.10
C VAL A 591 -3.56 -3.65 -0.66
N GLN A 592 -4.08 -4.77 -1.14
CA GLN A 592 -5.44 -5.20 -0.81
C GLN A 592 -5.63 -5.79 0.60
N PRO A 593 -4.65 -6.44 1.30
CA PRO A 593 -4.91 -6.96 2.65
C PRO A 593 -5.00 -5.79 3.64
N LEU A 594 -4.26 -4.70 3.35
CA LEU A 594 -4.34 -3.43 4.05
C LEU A 594 -5.67 -2.68 3.79
N PHE A 595 -6.41 -2.98 2.70
CA PHE A 595 -7.80 -2.53 2.55
C PHE A 595 -8.82 -3.44 3.23
N SER A 596 -8.55 -4.74 3.34
CA SER A 596 -9.35 -5.69 4.11
C SER A 596 -9.35 -5.35 5.60
N GLU A 597 -8.16 -5.32 6.22
CA GLU A 597 -7.93 -4.92 7.62
C GLU A 597 -8.44 -3.49 7.90
N ALA A 598 -8.37 -2.58 6.91
CA ALA A 598 -8.99 -1.25 7.03
C ALA A 598 -10.53 -1.31 7.06
N THR A 599 -11.14 -2.23 6.31
CA THR A 599 -12.60 -2.42 6.26
C THR A 599 -13.11 -3.09 7.53
N ASP A 600 -12.43 -4.13 8.02
CA ASP A 600 -12.79 -4.84 9.26
C ASP A 600 -12.72 -3.92 10.48
N ARG A 601 -11.63 -3.15 10.63
CA ARG A 601 -11.52 -2.11 11.67
C ARG A 601 -12.65 -1.09 11.59
N LEU A 602 -13.03 -0.68 10.38
CA LEU A 602 -14.12 0.27 10.18
C LEU A 602 -15.47 -0.29 10.64
N ASP A 603 -15.72 -1.60 10.53
CA ASP A 603 -16.95 -2.27 10.97
C ASP A 603 -16.94 -2.70 12.44
N GLU A 604 -15.77 -3.02 13.03
CA GLU A 604 -15.60 -3.09 14.49
C GLU A 604 -15.80 -1.72 15.17
N GLY A 605 -15.46 -0.64 14.45
CA GLY A 605 -15.57 0.75 14.90
C GLY A 605 -14.26 1.37 15.38
N ASP A 606 -13.12 0.78 15.03
CA ASP A 606 -11.79 1.39 15.07
C ASP A 606 -11.60 2.26 13.81
N THR A 607 -12.31 3.39 13.78
CA THR A 607 -12.31 4.35 12.67
C THR A 607 -10.95 4.95 12.37
N GLU A 608 -10.12 5.07 13.40
CA GLU A 608 -8.76 5.59 13.36
C GLU A 608 -7.79 4.56 12.79
N GLY A 609 -7.78 3.34 13.32
CA GLY A 609 -6.96 2.25 12.77
C GLY A 609 -7.35 1.88 11.34
N ALA A 610 -8.64 1.91 11.00
CA ALA A 610 -9.12 1.73 9.63
C ALA A 610 -8.42 2.67 8.64
N VAL A 611 -8.37 3.97 8.97
CA VAL A 611 -7.76 4.99 8.12
C VAL A 611 -6.22 4.93 8.15
N GLN A 612 -5.63 4.46 9.25
CA GLN A 612 -4.18 4.20 9.33
C GLN A 612 -3.74 3.07 8.38
N THR A 613 -4.42 1.93 8.39
CA THR A 613 -4.12 0.80 7.49
C THR A 613 -4.41 1.17 6.03
N CYS A 614 -5.53 1.86 5.77
CA CYS A 614 -5.93 2.39 4.47
C CYS A 614 -4.87 3.29 3.82
N TYR A 615 -4.19 4.14 4.59
CA TYR A 615 -3.09 4.95 4.07
C TYR A 615 -1.84 4.12 3.76
N ALA A 616 -1.54 3.09 4.57
CA ALA A 616 -0.43 2.19 4.30
C ALA A 616 -0.63 1.45 2.96
N ALA A 617 -1.85 1.01 2.64
CA ALA A 617 -2.22 0.43 1.34
C ALA A 617 -1.88 1.36 0.17
N VAL A 618 -2.36 2.61 0.24
CA VAL A 618 -2.12 3.64 -0.81
C VAL A 618 -0.65 3.97 -0.93
N ARG A 619 0.05 4.11 0.19
CA ARG A 619 1.48 4.39 0.20
C ARG A 619 2.27 3.27 -0.46
N GLN A 620 2.00 2.03 -0.11
CA GLN A 620 2.64 0.85 -0.68
C GLN A 620 2.40 0.74 -2.20
N SER A 621 1.15 0.96 -2.65
CA SER A 621 0.80 1.01 -4.07
C SER A 621 1.62 2.06 -4.82
N LEU A 622 1.64 3.30 -4.32
CA LEU A 622 2.27 4.42 -5.02
C LEU A 622 3.79 4.53 -4.81
N GLU A 623 4.39 3.89 -3.79
CA GLU A 623 5.85 3.74 -3.70
C GLU A 623 6.41 2.91 -4.86
N SER A 624 5.58 2.03 -5.48
CA SER A 624 5.99 1.22 -6.64
C SER A 624 6.06 2.00 -7.96
N GLU A 625 5.28 3.07 -8.13
CA GLU A 625 5.31 3.92 -9.33
C GLU A 625 6.51 4.89 -9.36
N LEU A 626 7.12 5.15 -8.20
CA LEU A 626 8.20 6.11 -8.04
C LEU A 626 9.57 5.40 -8.18
N ASP A 627 10.25 5.62 -9.31
CA ASP A 627 11.58 5.08 -9.70
C ASP A 627 12.76 5.63 -8.85
N SER A 628 12.51 5.86 -7.56
CA SER A 628 13.36 6.57 -6.60
C SER A 628 13.55 5.74 -5.33
N ALA A 629 14.72 5.11 -5.21
CA ALA A 629 15.20 4.37 -4.02
C ALA A 629 15.51 5.27 -2.79
N GLN A 630 14.62 6.22 -2.52
CA GLN A 630 14.56 7.13 -1.37
C GLN A 630 13.14 7.14 -0.76
N ALA A 631 12.14 6.52 -1.43
CA ALA A 631 10.72 6.54 -1.08
C ALA A 631 10.43 6.11 0.38
N THR A 632 10.96 4.95 0.76
CA THR A 632 10.82 4.34 2.11
C THR A 632 11.40 5.18 3.26
N GLY A 633 12.14 6.27 2.96
CA GLY A 633 12.66 7.20 3.96
C GLY A 633 11.80 8.45 4.18
N TYR A 634 10.75 8.66 3.40
CA TYR A 634 9.91 9.85 3.49
C TYR A 634 8.78 9.72 4.51
N THR A 635 8.41 10.86 5.06
CA THR A 635 7.23 11.05 5.90
C THR A 635 5.94 11.23 5.06
N TYR A 636 4.74 11.20 5.63
CA TYR A 636 3.51 11.00 4.83
C TYR A 636 3.17 12.16 3.88
N TRP A 637 3.37 13.43 4.26
CA TRP A 637 3.27 14.54 3.30
C TRP A 637 4.52 14.71 2.41
N GLU A 638 5.71 14.22 2.80
CA GLU A 638 6.86 14.20 1.87
C GLU A 638 6.59 13.23 0.72
N PHE A 639 6.04 12.05 1.05
CA PHE A 639 5.61 11.05 0.08
C PHE A 639 4.56 11.60 -0.89
N TYR A 640 3.50 12.21 -0.35
CA TYR A 640 2.49 12.89 -1.17
C TYR A 640 3.08 13.96 -2.10
N ARG A 641 4.07 14.77 -1.66
CA ARG A 641 4.66 15.82 -2.52
C ARG A 641 5.72 15.33 -3.49
N LEU A 642 6.37 14.20 -3.21
CA LEU A 642 7.14 13.51 -4.24
C LEU A 642 6.19 13.10 -5.37
N PHE A 643 5.07 12.47 -5.04
CA PHE A 643 4.06 12.04 -6.00
C PHE A 643 3.40 13.24 -6.75
N GLU A 644 3.01 14.32 -6.05
CA GLU A 644 2.54 15.60 -6.64
C GLU A 644 3.56 16.22 -7.61
N SER A 645 4.85 15.90 -7.48
CA SER A 645 5.93 16.46 -8.31
C SER A 645 6.38 15.60 -9.50
N GLU A 646 6.08 14.29 -9.50
CA GLU A 646 6.47 13.37 -10.58
C GLU A 646 5.27 12.87 -11.42
N THR A 647 4.04 12.93 -10.90
CA THR A 647 2.83 12.43 -11.57
C THR A 647 1.97 13.55 -12.17
N ASP A 648 1.92 13.62 -13.51
CA ASP A 648 0.97 14.48 -14.27
C ASP A 648 -0.51 14.00 -14.13
N THR A 649 -0.77 12.85 -13.48
CA THR A 649 -2.14 12.35 -13.26
C THR A 649 -2.79 12.90 -12.00
N SER A 650 -3.20 14.16 -12.13
CA SER A 650 -4.64 14.31 -12.26
C SER A 650 -5.42 13.88 -10.99
N ALA A 651 -6.55 13.18 -11.13
CA ALA A 651 -7.43 12.80 -10.01
C ALA A 651 -6.86 11.73 -9.04
N ILE A 652 -5.61 11.29 -9.24
CA ILE A 652 -4.89 10.45 -8.28
C ILE A 652 -4.41 11.33 -7.12
N THR A 653 -3.74 12.45 -7.40
CA THR A 653 -3.13 13.29 -6.35
C THR A 653 -4.17 13.96 -5.42
N ASP A 654 -5.32 14.40 -5.95
CA ASP A 654 -6.43 14.94 -5.12
C ASP A 654 -6.97 13.89 -4.13
N SER A 655 -7.07 12.64 -4.60
CA SER A 655 -7.43 11.51 -3.75
C SER A 655 -6.31 11.20 -2.77
N LEU A 656 -5.03 11.32 -3.17
CA LEU A 656 -3.88 11.12 -2.30
C LEU A 656 -3.83 12.16 -1.18
N ARG A 657 -4.12 13.44 -1.44
CA ARG A 657 -4.31 14.45 -0.39
C ARG A 657 -5.44 14.06 0.54
N THR A 658 -6.56 13.58 0.01
CA THR A 658 -7.73 13.18 0.81
C THR A 658 -7.38 12.04 1.77
N VAL A 659 -6.66 11.01 1.31
CA VAL A 659 -6.22 9.89 2.16
C VAL A 659 -5.06 10.29 3.09
N THR A 660 -4.16 11.18 2.67
CA THR A 660 -3.07 11.71 3.51
C THR A 660 -3.59 12.59 4.65
N GLN A 661 -4.61 13.43 4.38
CA GLN A 661 -5.33 14.19 5.41
C GLN A 661 -6.15 13.28 6.32
N GLY A 662 -6.76 12.22 5.77
CA GLY A 662 -7.41 11.18 6.56
C GLY A 662 -6.44 10.52 7.54
N TYR A 663 -5.26 10.10 7.06
CA TYR A 663 -4.20 9.50 7.87
C TYR A 663 -3.74 10.42 9.00
N GLU A 664 -3.50 11.70 8.68
CA GLU A 664 -3.14 12.72 9.66
C GLU A 664 -4.21 12.82 10.75
N GLN A 665 -5.49 12.95 10.34
CA GLN A 665 -6.60 13.09 11.27
C GLN A 665 -6.76 11.83 12.16
N ALA A 666 -6.67 10.64 11.56
CA ALA A 666 -6.79 9.35 12.23
C ALA A 666 -5.64 9.03 13.19
N THR A 667 -4.45 9.54 12.92
CA THR A 667 -3.26 9.26 13.73
C THR A 667 -3.05 10.32 14.82
N PHE A 668 -3.58 11.54 14.62
CA PHE A 668 -3.16 12.69 15.44
C PHE A 668 -4.19 13.82 15.69
N ASP A 669 -5.43 13.80 15.16
CA ASP A 669 -6.47 14.77 15.55
C ASP A 669 -7.26 14.28 16.78
N VAL A 670 -7.64 15.22 17.64
CA VAL A 670 -8.50 15.02 18.79
C VAL A 670 -9.91 14.60 18.39
N SER A 671 -10.37 15.03 17.21
CA SER A 671 -11.73 14.74 16.72
C SER A 671 -12.00 13.25 16.53
N GLY A 672 -10.94 12.47 16.30
CA GLY A 672 -11.04 11.19 15.60
C GLY A 672 -11.51 11.38 14.15
N VAL A 673 -11.73 10.28 13.44
CA VAL A 673 -12.39 10.30 12.12
C VAL A 673 -13.80 9.74 12.31
N SER A 674 -14.85 10.46 11.91
CA SER A 674 -16.18 9.86 12.01
C SER A 674 -16.30 8.70 11.02
N LYS A 675 -17.08 7.65 11.35
CA LYS A 675 -17.23 6.50 10.45
C LYS A 675 -17.59 6.90 9.00
N HIS A 676 -18.33 7.98 8.79
CA HIS A 676 -18.65 8.44 7.44
C HIS A 676 -17.49 9.14 6.71
N GLU A 677 -16.59 9.81 7.43
CA GLU A 677 -15.33 10.31 6.86
C GLU A 677 -14.37 9.15 6.59
N ALA A 678 -14.28 8.16 7.48
CA ALA A 678 -13.46 6.96 7.27
C ALA A 678 -13.95 6.11 6.09
N GLU A 679 -15.27 5.92 5.94
CA GLU A 679 -15.92 5.35 4.74
C GLU A 679 -15.49 6.11 3.47
N THR A 680 -15.49 7.44 3.51
CA THR A 680 -15.12 8.31 2.36
C THR A 680 -13.63 8.21 2.04
N ILE A 681 -12.75 8.21 3.05
CA ILE A 681 -11.30 8.08 2.89
C ILE A 681 -10.96 6.71 2.27
N LEU A 682 -11.59 5.64 2.75
CA LEU A 682 -11.46 4.28 2.21
C LEU A 682 -11.91 4.18 0.75
N GLU A 683 -13.00 4.86 0.37
CA GLU A 683 -13.46 4.92 -1.02
C GLU A 683 -12.47 5.67 -1.93
N HIS A 684 -11.91 6.80 -1.48
CA HIS A 684 -10.84 7.51 -2.21
C HIS A 684 -9.58 6.65 -2.36
N ALA A 685 -9.22 5.88 -1.33
CA ALA A 685 -8.03 5.04 -1.29
C ALA A 685 -8.10 3.81 -2.21
N ARG A 686 -9.24 3.11 -2.25
CA ARG A 686 -9.46 2.02 -3.24
C ARG A 686 -9.42 2.56 -4.69
N ASN A 687 -10.00 3.74 -4.94
CA ASN A 687 -9.96 4.41 -6.25
C ASN A 687 -8.55 4.90 -6.67
N LEU A 688 -7.63 5.02 -5.72
CA LEU A 688 -6.23 5.43 -5.92
C LEU A 688 -5.41 4.27 -6.50
N CYS A 689 -5.40 3.14 -5.80
CA CYS A 689 -4.60 1.98 -6.17
C CYS A 689 -5.06 1.37 -7.50
N GLN A 690 -6.39 1.21 -7.69
CA GLN A 690 -6.98 0.79 -8.96
C GLN A 690 -6.66 1.72 -10.14
N LYS A 691 -6.25 2.97 -9.88
CA LYS A 691 -5.80 3.89 -10.94
C LYS A 691 -4.33 3.74 -11.26
N ALA A 692 -3.44 3.55 -10.28
CA ALA A 692 -2.02 3.30 -10.51
C ALA A 692 -1.83 2.08 -11.44
N GLU A 693 -2.48 0.97 -11.09
CA GLU A 693 -2.45 -0.29 -11.86
C GLU A 693 -3.07 -0.17 -13.27
N SER A 694 -3.82 0.91 -13.53
CA SER A 694 -4.40 1.19 -14.85
C SER A 694 -3.48 1.97 -15.82
N VAL A 695 -2.32 2.46 -15.37
CA VAL A 695 -1.40 3.27 -16.19
C VAL A 695 -0.39 2.38 -16.93
N PRO A 696 -0.47 2.24 -18.27
CA PRO A 696 0.39 1.31 -19.00
C PRO A 696 1.84 1.79 -19.07
N HIS A 697 2.74 1.06 -18.40
CA HIS A 697 4.19 1.23 -18.47
C HIS A 697 4.71 1.24 -19.94
N ASN A 698 5.62 2.18 -20.29
CA ASN A 698 6.05 2.41 -21.69
C ASN A 698 7.45 3.06 -21.85
#